data_AF-A0AAU0Q3E2-F1
#
_entry.id   AF-A0AAU0Q3E2-F1
#
_cell.length_a   1.000
_cell.length_b   1.000
_cell.length_c   1.000
_cell.angle_alpha   90.00
_cell.angle_beta   90.00
_cell.angle_gamma   90.00
#
_symmetry.space_group_name_H-M   'P 1'
#
loop_
_entity.id
_entity.type
_entity.pdbx_description
1 polymer ?
#
loop_
_entity_poly.entity_id
_entity_poly.type
_entity_poly.pdbx_seq_one_letter_code
_entity_poly.pdbx_strand_id
1 'polypeptide(L)'
;MPTPRPRSTPRWDEAAHTPGLYEATHRADRGKRFLYTVIRLSLAAFAGLCVYASYEPNGLWLAAPLGIALLIIALQPWGDKSPAPGAWLGALIAFTQGLITYLFYLPWIGEYVGSLPWIALSIVEALYSLAFGAGTVFLLRAGRAARKREPRVSSARSQNGSSKAARESSTSKKGSSSEDRLSGRGRVRVHRTITANEFLFTVIGIPTWYLAVEYARSHWPFGGFAWTRLAWGQVSGPLLSLARIGGPALITVATVTMGVGIAIIFRRIWIPGLVITLVIPIVAGLAWSQVDAGPNPSTERIDSFAKSNDVAASNNGADNGADNGAQAHESGTQAQSIQMVSKESGITYYQASDSSSPENLVTVAVVQGNVPRLGLDFNDQQRAVLANHRDATLALARRIEDHKSPKPDFVVWPENSSDVDPFLDPLARDEIQQAAEAVGVPILVGTLTHPGDQERNTVVVWDPETGPGERHDKVYLQPFGEYMPWRGFFRHFSSYVDMAGNFSPGDDNGVVHVRSGKTNALIPVGVGTCYEVAFDGAFQHAVEGGAQIFTVPTNNATFGFTDMSYQQLAMSRLRSVEYDRATVVAATSGVSAIIRPDGRVSERTQIFTEGILHAQLPLRSTRTIASYSATIIEWTLCGLGVVVALGAAISQRKPQRVKSK
;
A
#
# COMPACT_ATOMS: atom_id res chain seq x y z
N MET A 1 -72.83 -47.50 -37.34
CA MET A 1 -72.61 -46.52 -36.25
C MET A 1 -71.75 -47.17 -35.18
N PRO A 2 -70.77 -46.46 -34.60
CA PRO A 2 -69.65 -47.06 -33.88
C PRO A 2 -69.97 -47.38 -32.41
N THR A 3 -69.39 -48.47 -31.92
CA THR A 3 -69.31 -48.89 -30.52
C THR A 3 -68.19 -48.12 -29.79
N PRO A 4 -68.35 -47.73 -28.51
CA PRO A 4 -67.30 -47.04 -27.75
C PRO A 4 -66.29 -48.03 -27.15
N ARG A 5 -64.99 -47.71 -27.27
CA ARG A 5 -63.88 -48.42 -26.60
C ARG A 5 -63.80 -48.03 -25.11
N PRO A 6 -63.44 -48.95 -24.20
CA PRO A 6 -63.20 -48.64 -22.79
C PRO A 6 -61.84 -47.95 -22.59
N ARG A 7 -61.81 -46.95 -21.70
CA ARG A 7 -60.59 -46.28 -21.22
C ARG A 7 -59.81 -47.24 -20.31
N SER A 8 -58.59 -47.59 -20.69
CA SER A 8 -57.60 -48.20 -19.81
C SER A 8 -56.91 -47.11 -18.98
N THR A 9 -57.13 -47.14 -17.67
CA THR A 9 -56.27 -46.47 -16.69
C THR A 9 -55.05 -47.36 -16.43
N PRO A 10 -53.81 -46.86 -16.54
CA PRO A 10 -52.65 -47.59 -16.02
C PRO A 10 -52.65 -47.49 -14.49
N ARG A 11 -52.60 -48.66 -13.83
CA ARG A 11 -52.26 -48.82 -12.42
C ARG A 11 -50.88 -48.20 -12.17
N TRP A 12 -50.80 -47.32 -11.18
CA TRP A 12 -49.54 -46.92 -10.57
C TRP A 12 -49.08 -48.07 -9.68
N ASP A 13 -48.29 -48.98 -10.25
CA ASP A 13 -47.61 -50.01 -9.47
C ASP A 13 -46.49 -49.38 -8.64
N GLU A 14 -46.53 -49.76 -7.37
CA GLU A 14 -45.54 -49.65 -6.31
C GLU A 14 -44.08 -49.68 -6.82
N ALA A 15 -43.48 -48.50 -6.98
CA ALA A 15 -42.04 -48.32 -6.87
C ALA A 15 -41.77 -47.56 -5.57
N ALA A 16 -41.49 -48.32 -4.52
CA ALA A 16 -40.97 -47.93 -3.21
C ALA A 16 -40.53 -46.46 -3.09
N HIS A 17 -41.41 -45.63 -2.52
CA HIS A 17 -40.95 -44.48 -1.78
C HIS A 17 -40.17 -45.01 -0.57
N THR A 18 -38.85 -44.87 -0.59
CA THR A 18 -38.00 -44.92 0.61
C THR A 18 -37.75 -43.48 1.07
N PRO A 19 -38.56 -42.91 2.00
CA PRO A 19 -38.36 -41.56 2.53
C PRO A 19 -36.93 -41.34 3.08
N GLY A 20 -36.32 -42.41 3.60
CA GLY A 20 -34.98 -42.38 4.20
C GLY A 20 -33.83 -42.10 3.21
N LEU A 21 -33.91 -42.56 1.95
CA LEU A 21 -32.82 -42.37 0.98
C LEU A 21 -32.81 -40.95 0.40
N TYR A 22 -33.99 -40.36 0.18
CA TYR A 22 -34.09 -38.96 -0.25
C TYR A 22 -33.64 -38.00 0.86
N GLU A 23 -34.04 -38.25 2.12
CA GLU A 23 -33.56 -37.46 3.25
C GLU A 23 -32.06 -37.62 3.52
N ALA A 24 -31.53 -38.85 3.44
CA ALA A 24 -30.11 -39.12 3.66
C ALA A 24 -29.22 -38.46 2.59
N THR A 25 -29.63 -38.50 1.32
CA THR A 25 -28.92 -37.83 0.22
C THR A 25 -28.99 -36.31 0.35
N HIS A 26 -30.15 -35.74 0.71
CA HIS A 26 -30.27 -34.30 0.98
C HIS A 26 -29.49 -33.83 2.21
N ARG A 27 -29.37 -34.65 3.26
CA ARG A 27 -28.49 -34.36 4.42
C ARG A 27 -27.01 -34.44 4.04
N ALA A 28 -26.60 -35.45 3.28
CA ALA A 28 -25.22 -35.60 2.81
C ALA A 28 -24.79 -34.44 1.89
N ASP A 29 -25.65 -33.98 1.00
CA ASP A 29 -25.38 -32.84 0.12
C ASP A 29 -25.38 -31.49 0.87
N ARG A 30 -26.24 -31.33 1.89
CA ARG A 30 -26.16 -30.19 2.81
C ARG A 30 -24.85 -30.18 3.61
N GLY A 31 -24.43 -31.33 4.14
CA GLY A 31 -23.17 -31.47 4.87
C GLY A 31 -21.94 -31.10 4.02
N LYS A 32 -21.90 -31.54 2.75
CA LYS A 32 -20.83 -31.16 1.81
C LYS A 32 -20.82 -29.67 1.48
N ARG A 33 -22.00 -29.08 1.24
CA ARG A 33 -22.10 -27.63 0.97
C ARG A 33 -21.64 -26.81 2.18
N PHE A 34 -22.05 -27.21 3.37
CA PHE A 34 -21.59 -26.59 4.62
C PHE A 34 -20.07 -26.69 4.77
N LEU A 35 -19.49 -27.88 4.57
CA LEU A 35 -18.04 -28.09 4.62
C LEU A 35 -17.29 -27.17 3.64
N TYR A 36 -17.72 -27.07 2.38
CA TYR A 36 -17.09 -26.17 1.42
C TYR A 36 -17.21 -24.70 1.82
N THR A 37 -18.33 -24.28 2.40
CA THR A 37 -18.49 -22.91 2.94
C THR A 37 -17.48 -22.64 4.04
N VAL A 38 -17.33 -23.56 5.00
CA VAL A 38 -16.34 -23.44 6.10
C VAL A 38 -14.92 -23.35 5.55
N ILE A 39 -14.55 -24.19 4.58
CA ILE A 39 -13.21 -24.14 3.96
C ILE A 39 -13.00 -22.80 3.25
N ARG A 40 -14.00 -22.28 2.52
CA ARG A 40 -13.88 -20.98 1.83
C ARG A 40 -13.67 -19.82 2.82
N LEU A 41 -14.41 -19.82 3.93
CA LEU A 41 -14.27 -18.80 4.97
C LEU A 41 -12.91 -18.92 5.69
N SER A 42 -12.44 -20.14 5.93
CA SER A 42 -11.11 -20.39 6.52
C SER A 42 -9.99 -19.90 5.60
N LEU A 43 -10.10 -20.18 4.30
CA LEU A 43 -9.17 -19.65 3.29
C LEU A 43 -9.21 -18.13 3.21
N ALA A 44 -10.40 -17.52 3.35
CA ALA A 44 -10.53 -16.07 3.36
C ALA A 44 -9.92 -15.43 4.62
N ALA A 45 -10.10 -16.05 5.79
CA ALA A 45 -9.46 -15.60 7.01
C ALA A 45 -7.93 -15.67 6.89
N PHE A 46 -7.40 -16.80 6.40
CA PHE A 46 -5.96 -16.93 6.15
C PHE A 46 -5.46 -15.95 5.09
N ALA A 47 -6.24 -15.70 4.03
CA ALA A 47 -5.95 -14.67 3.05
C ALA A 47 -5.82 -13.27 3.70
N GLY A 48 -6.65 -12.97 4.69
CA GLY A 48 -6.58 -11.71 5.44
C GLY A 48 -5.28 -11.58 6.23
N LEU A 49 -4.86 -12.65 6.90
CA LEU A 49 -3.57 -12.69 7.60
C LEU A 49 -2.39 -12.51 6.63
N CYS A 50 -2.46 -13.11 5.43
CA CYS A 50 -1.42 -12.92 4.41
C CYS A 50 -1.35 -11.46 3.92
N VAL A 51 -2.49 -10.79 3.73
CA VAL A 51 -2.49 -9.35 3.35
C VAL A 51 -1.95 -8.50 4.51
N TYR A 52 -2.35 -8.78 5.76
CA TYR A 52 -1.78 -8.12 6.94
C TYR A 52 -0.25 -8.26 6.99
N ALA A 53 0.26 -9.47 6.78
CA ALA A 53 1.70 -9.76 6.84
C ALA A 53 2.54 -9.03 5.79
N SER A 54 1.93 -8.48 4.73
CA SER A 54 2.68 -7.66 3.77
C SER A 54 2.94 -6.24 4.24
N TYR A 55 2.15 -5.73 5.19
CA TYR A 55 2.35 -4.40 5.74
C TYR A 55 3.52 -4.36 6.72
N GLU A 56 4.16 -3.20 6.83
CA GLU A 56 5.15 -2.95 7.89
C GLU A 56 4.47 -3.03 9.27
N PRO A 57 5.15 -3.56 10.30
CA PRO A 57 6.59 -3.89 10.33
C PRO A 57 6.96 -5.29 9.78
N ASN A 58 6.00 -6.10 9.33
CA ASN A 58 6.28 -7.44 8.82
C ASN A 58 6.96 -7.40 7.44
N GLY A 59 6.46 -6.53 6.55
CA GLY A 59 7.10 -6.21 5.26
C GLY A 59 7.18 -7.37 4.25
N LEU A 60 6.42 -8.47 4.45
CA LEU A 60 6.44 -9.64 3.57
C LEU A 60 5.64 -9.37 2.29
N TRP A 61 6.18 -8.57 1.37
CA TRP A 61 5.44 -8.04 0.21
C TRP A 61 4.75 -9.12 -0.66
N LEU A 62 5.34 -10.32 -0.78
CA LEU A 62 4.76 -11.46 -1.52
C LEU A 62 3.49 -12.03 -0.87
N ALA A 63 3.29 -11.79 0.42
CA ALA A 63 2.12 -12.28 1.15
C ALA A 63 0.82 -11.64 0.65
N ALA A 64 0.84 -10.38 0.20
CA ALA A 64 -0.35 -9.73 -0.38
C ALA A 64 -0.84 -10.40 -1.68
N PRO A 65 -0.02 -10.57 -2.75
CA PRO A 65 -0.43 -11.32 -3.93
C PRO A 65 -0.93 -12.73 -3.61
N LEU A 66 -0.30 -13.43 -2.65
CA LEU A 66 -0.74 -14.75 -2.20
C LEU A 66 -2.10 -14.70 -1.49
N GLY A 67 -2.31 -13.74 -0.59
CA GLY A 67 -3.59 -13.51 0.09
C GLY A 67 -4.71 -13.22 -0.90
N ILE A 68 -4.47 -12.32 -1.86
CA ILE A 68 -5.42 -12.02 -2.93
C ILE A 68 -5.71 -13.26 -3.78
N ALA A 69 -4.70 -14.06 -4.12
CA ALA A 69 -4.89 -15.32 -4.84
C ALA A 69 -5.79 -16.30 -4.07
N LEU A 70 -5.56 -16.47 -2.76
CA LEU A 70 -6.36 -17.32 -1.89
C LEU A 70 -7.82 -16.85 -1.81
N LEU A 71 -8.05 -15.53 -1.73
CA LEU A 71 -9.39 -14.94 -1.78
C LEU A 71 -10.08 -15.24 -3.12
N ILE A 72 -9.39 -15.03 -4.25
CA ILE A 72 -9.94 -15.36 -5.58
C ILE A 72 -10.20 -16.88 -5.70
N ILE A 73 -9.33 -17.72 -5.12
CA ILE A 73 -9.52 -19.17 -5.04
C ILE A 73 -10.79 -19.50 -4.24
N ALA A 74 -11.02 -18.83 -3.12
CA ALA A 74 -12.23 -18.98 -2.31
C ALA A 74 -13.50 -18.46 -3.02
N LEU A 75 -13.39 -17.61 -4.05
CA LEU A 75 -14.52 -17.07 -4.81
C LEU A 75 -14.85 -17.86 -6.10
N GLN A 76 -13.96 -18.75 -6.55
CA GLN A 76 -14.18 -19.57 -7.75
C GLN A 76 -14.83 -20.94 -7.46
N PRO A 77 -15.50 -21.58 -8.45
CA PRO A 77 -15.99 -22.95 -8.30
C PRO A 77 -14.84 -23.96 -8.16
N TRP A 78 -15.04 -24.97 -7.33
CA TRP A 78 -14.11 -26.08 -7.10
C TRP A 78 -14.68 -27.39 -7.68
N GLY A 79 -14.60 -27.51 -9.01
CA GLY A 79 -15.13 -28.65 -9.75
C GLY A 79 -16.67 -28.71 -9.75
N ASP A 80 -17.20 -29.84 -10.21
CA ASP A 80 -18.66 -30.01 -10.41
C ASP A 80 -19.42 -30.13 -9.10
N LYS A 81 -18.75 -30.54 -8.01
CA LYS A 81 -19.35 -30.77 -6.68
C LYS A 81 -19.42 -29.51 -5.81
N SER A 82 -18.69 -28.45 -6.15
CA SER A 82 -18.69 -27.17 -5.44
C SER A 82 -18.82 -26.04 -6.47
N PRO A 83 -20.06 -25.68 -6.86
CA PRO A 83 -20.30 -24.60 -7.80
C PRO A 83 -19.81 -23.26 -7.24
N ALA A 84 -19.77 -22.24 -8.09
CA ALA A 84 -19.32 -20.92 -7.69
C ALA A 84 -20.26 -20.41 -6.57
N PRO A 85 -19.74 -19.75 -5.53
CA PRO A 85 -20.58 -19.15 -4.51
C PRO A 85 -21.61 -18.20 -5.14
N GLY A 86 -22.75 -18.05 -4.46
CA GLY A 86 -23.69 -16.97 -4.75
C GLY A 86 -23.07 -15.60 -4.44
N ALA A 87 -23.67 -14.52 -4.94
CA ALA A 87 -23.16 -13.16 -4.67
C ALA A 87 -23.09 -12.87 -3.16
N TRP A 88 -24.11 -13.31 -2.39
CA TRP A 88 -24.13 -13.17 -0.92
C TRP A 88 -22.97 -13.90 -0.24
N LEU A 89 -22.75 -15.18 -0.56
CA LEU A 89 -21.64 -15.93 0.01
C LEU A 89 -20.29 -15.35 -0.45
N GLY A 90 -20.19 -14.87 -1.69
CA GLY A 90 -19.01 -14.17 -2.17
C GLY A 90 -18.71 -12.89 -1.38
N ALA A 91 -19.74 -12.10 -1.09
CA ALA A 91 -19.64 -10.93 -0.23
C ALA A 91 -19.15 -11.29 1.17
N LEU A 92 -19.74 -12.32 1.80
CA LEU A 92 -19.32 -12.79 3.12
C LEU A 92 -17.87 -13.30 3.15
N ILE A 93 -17.42 -14.01 2.11
CA ILE A 93 -16.04 -14.48 1.96
C ILE A 93 -15.09 -13.28 1.91
N ALA A 94 -15.37 -12.27 1.09
CA ALA A 94 -14.53 -11.07 1.00
C ALA A 94 -14.57 -10.21 2.28
N PHE A 95 -15.74 -10.06 2.90
CA PHE A 95 -15.87 -9.42 4.21
C PHE A 95 -15.03 -10.11 5.27
N THR A 96 -15.01 -11.46 5.30
CA THR A 96 -14.17 -12.22 6.24
C THR A 96 -12.69 -11.92 6.05
N GLN A 97 -12.22 -11.86 4.79
CA GLN A 97 -10.83 -11.50 4.50
C GLN A 97 -10.52 -10.05 4.94
N GLY A 98 -11.38 -9.09 4.59
CA GLY A 98 -11.22 -7.68 4.98
C GLY A 98 -11.20 -7.52 6.50
N LEU A 99 -12.16 -8.12 7.19
CA LEU A 99 -12.28 -8.04 8.65
C LEU A 99 -11.02 -8.57 9.35
N ILE A 100 -10.52 -9.74 8.94
CA ILE A 100 -9.28 -10.29 9.51
C ILE A 100 -8.07 -9.42 9.18
N THR A 101 -8.00 -8.82 7.99
CA THR A 101 -6.91 -7.90 7.66
C THR A 101 -6.93 -6.68 8.60
N TYR A 102 -8.08 -6.03 8.73
CA TYR A 102 -8.20 -4.77 9.45
C TYR A 102 -8.14 -4.92 10.97
N LEU A 103 -8.68 -6.02 11.51
CA LEU A 103 -8.50 -6.34 12.92
C LEU A 103 -7.02 -6.49 13.29
N PHE A 104 -6.16 -7.05 12.42
CA PHE A 104 -4.74 -7.17 12.74
C PHE A 104 -3.93 -5.92 12.37
N TYR A 105 -4.38 -5.15 11.38
CA TYR A 105 -3.65 -3.99 10.89
C TYR A 105 -3.89 -2.70 11.68
N LEU A 106 -5.09 -2.51 12.22
CA LEU A 106 -5.52 -1.28 12.91
C LEU A 106 -5.53 -1.28 14.46
N PRO A 107 -5.03 -2.29 15.22
CA PRO A 107 -5.09 -2.26 16.69
C PRO A 107 -4.51 -1.00 17.35
N TRP A 108 -3.54 -0.35 16.71
CA TRP A 108 -2.91 0.88 17.21
C TRP A 108 -3.91 2.02 17.44
N ILE A 109 -5.05 2.03 16.75
CA ILE A 109 -6.13 3.01 16.99
C ILE A 109 -6.73 2.83 18.39
N GLY A 110 -6.76 1.58 18.86
CA GLY A 110 -7.32 1.23 20.16
C GLY A 110 -6.54 1.78 21.34
N GLU A 111 -5.25 2.12 21.17
CA GLU A 111 -4.44 2.76 22.22
C GLU A 111 -4.95 4.17 22.56
N TYR A 112 -5.43 4.90 21.56
CA TYR A 112 -5.91 6.27 21.78
C TYR A 112 -7.39 6.32 22.18
N VAL A 113 -8.26 5.64 21.42
CA VAL A 113 -9.72 5.78 21.56
C VAL A 113 -10.40 4.55 22.15
N GLY A 114 -9.63 3.51 22.51
CA GLY A 114 -10.14 2.27 23.08
C GLY A 114 -10.48 1.20 22.03
N SER A 115 -10.70 -0.02 22.53
CA SER A 115 -10.87 -1.20 21.68
C SER A 115 -12.15 -1.19 20.83
N LEU A 116 -13.23 -0.57 21.33
CA LEU A 116 -14.51 -0.53 20.64
C LEU A 116 -14.44 0.27 19.33
N PRO A 117 -13.94 1.52 19.28
CA PRO A 117 -13.75 2.24 18.02
C PRO A 117 -12.84 1.51 17.01
N TRP A 118 -11.75 0.88 17.46
CA TRP A 118 -10.87 0.09 16.58
C TRP A 118 -11.63 -1.06 15.90
N ILE A 119 -12.39 -1.86 16.67
CA ILE A 119 -13.18 -2.97 16.14
C ILE A 119 -14.26 -2.42 15.19
N ALA A 120 -14.95 -1.35 15.58
CA ALA A 120 -15.98 -0.73 14.76
C ALA A 120 -15.44 -0.25 13.41
N LEU A 121 -14.30 0.46 13.40
CA LEU A 121 -13.64 0.89 12.18
C LEU A 121 -13.22 -0.31 11.33
N SER A 122 -12.63 -1.34 11.93
CA SER A 122 -12.25 -2.57 11.21
C SER A 122 -13.43 -3.23 10.52
N ILE A 123 -14.62 -3.23 11.16
CA ILE A 123 -15.86 -3.72 10.56
C ILE A 123 -16.29 -2.80 9.41
N VAL A 124 -16.30 -1.48 9.61
CA VAL A 124 -16.69 -0.50 8.57
C VAL A 124 -15.82 -0.63 7.34
N GLU A 125 -14.50 -0.68 7.50
CA GLU A 125 -13.55 -0.89 6.39
C GLU A 125 -13.83 -2.22 5.68
N ALA A 126 -14.14 -3.29 6.42
CA ALA A 126 -14.47 -4.60 5.86
C ALA A 126 -15.81 -4.63 5.10
N LEU A 127 -16.78 -3.75 5.42
CA LEU A 127 -18.07 -3.69 4.73
C LEU A 127 -17.89 -3.34 3.24
N TYR A 128 -16.87 -2.56 2.87
CA TYR A 128 -16.56 -2.28 1.46
C TYR A 128 -16.21 -3.55 0.69
N SER A 129 -15.57 -4.52 1.34
CA SER A 129 -15.22 -5.81 0.75
C SER A 129 -16.45 -6.64 0.34
N LEU A 130 -17.65 -6.34 0.87
CA LEU A 130 -18.89 -6.98 0.42
C LEU A 130 -19.12 -6.75 -1.09
N ALA A 131 -18.93 -5.52 -1.56
CA ALA A 131 -19.05 -5.15 -2.96
C ALA A 131 -17.99 -5.85 -3.82
N PHE A 132 -16.75 -5.93 -3.31
CA PHE A 132 -15.67 -6.66 -3.98
C PHE A 132 -16.04 -8.13 -4.19
N GLY A 133 -16.45 -8.83 -3.13
CA GLY A 133 -16.80 -10.25 -3.17
C GLY A 133 -17.98 -10.54 -4.10
N ALA A 134 -19.06 -9.76 -4.00
CA ALA A 134 -20.22 -9.91 -4.87
C ALA A 134 -19.88 -9.64 -6.34
N GLY A 135 -19.18 -8.54 -6.64
CA GLY A 135 -18.77 -8.17 -8.00
C GLY A 135 -17.82 -9.20 -8.62
N THR A 136 -16.85 -9.69 -7.85
CA THR A 136 -15.90 -10.73 -8.29
C THR A 136 -16.60 -12.03 -8.67
N VAL A 137 -17.66 -12.43 -7.95
CA VAL A 137 -18.48 -13.59 -8.33
C VAL A 137 -19.12 -13.38 -9.71
N PHE A 138 -19.64 -12.18 -10.00
CA PHE A 138 -20.20 -11.88 -11.32
C PHE A 138 -19.12 -11.92 -12.41
N LEU A 139 -17.96 -11.31 -12.17
CA LEU A 139 -16.82 -11.30 -13.08
C LEU A 139 -16.34 -12.73 -13.42
N LEU A 140 -16.13 -13.56 -12.40
CA LEU A 140 -15.69 -14.95 -12.56
C LEU A 140 -16.71 -15.80 -13.34
N ARG A 141 -18.01 -15.55 -13.17
CA ARG A 141 -19.08 -16.23 -13.92
C ARG A 141 -19.11 -15.79 -15.39
N ALA A 142 -19.03 -14.49 -15.66
CA ALA A 142 -19.01 -13.94 -17.01
C ALA A 142 -17.80 -14.44 -17.82
N GLY A 143 -16.61 -14.46 -17.21
CA GLY A 143 -15.41 -15.00 -17.83
C GLY A 143 -15.52 -16.48 -18.23
N ARG A 144 -16.26 -17.29 -17.46
CA ARG A 144 -16.44 -18.72 -17.70
C ARG A 144 -17.60 -19.07 -18.62
N ALA A 145 -18.57 -18.18 -18.81
CA ALA A 145 -19.80 -18.45 -19.58
C ALA A 145 -19.52 -18.86 -21.04
N ALA A 146 -18.43 -18.38 -21.65
CA ALA A 146 -18.06 -18.74 -23.03
C ALA A 146 -17.55 -20.18 -23.19
N ARG A 147 -16.93 -20.77 -22.17
CA ARG A 147 -16.39 -22.16 -22.23
C ARG A 147 -17.50 -23.22 -22.38
N LYS A 148 -18.75 -22.90 -22.04
CA LYS A 148 -19.90 -23.81 -22.22
C LYS A 148 -20.43 -23.86 -23.66
N ARG A 149 -19.98 -22.97 -24.56
CA ARG A 149 -20.49 -22.86 -25.94
C ARG A 149 -19.67 -23.62 -26.99
N GLU A 150 -18.51 -24.16 -26.64
CA GLU A 150 -17.78 -25.07 -27.54
C GLU A 150 -18.46 -26.46 -27.52
N PRO A 151 -18.92 -26.98 -28.67
CA PRO A 151 -19.48 -28.32 -28.71
C PRO A 151 -18.38 -29.31 -28.34
N ARG A 152 -18.59 -30.08 -27.26
CA ARG A 152 -17.87 -31.33 -27.05
C ARG A 152 -18.14 -32.19 -28.30
N VAL A 153 -17.14 -32.33 -29.16
CA VAL A 153 -17.15 -33.35 -30.22
C VAL A 153 -17.17 -34.69 -29.49
N SER A 154 -18.36 -35.23 -29.24
CA SER A 154 -18.48 -36.62 -28.86
C SER A 154 -18.04 -37.41 -30.07
N SER A 155 -17.00 -38.24 -29.93
CA SER A 155 -16.70 -39.29 -30.89
C SER A 155 -17.89 -40.25 -30.92
N ALA A 156 -18.89 -39.92 -31.73
CA ALA A 156 -19.99 -40.82 -32.05
C ALA A 156 -19.37 -41.98 -32.82
N ARG A 157 -19.15 -43.07 -32.11
CA ARG A 157 -18.81 -44.37 -32.66
C ARG A 157 -19.96 -44.74 -33.60
N SER A 158 -19.75 -44.59 -34.90
CA SER A 158 -20.68 -45.05 -35.93
C SER A 158 -20.80 -46.56 -35.82
N GLN A 159 -21.85 -47.02 -35.14
CA GLN A 159 -22.47 -48.29 -35.42
C GLN A 159 -23.58 -48.01 -36.44
N ASN A 160 -23.37 -48.43 -37.69
CA ASN A 160 -24.43 -48.94 -38.55
C ASN A 160 -23.79 -49.79 -39.64
N GLY A 161 -24.27 -51.03 -39.74
CA GLY A 161 -23.73 -52.06 -40.60
C GLY A 161 -24.31 -52.06 -42.02
N SER A 162 -23.72 -52.99 -42.79
CA SER A 162 -24.34 -53.74 -43.88
C SER A 162 -24.75 -53.00 -45.15
N SER A 163 -23.90 -53.12 -46.18
CA SER A 163 -24.34 -53.53 -47.52
C SER A 163 -23.19 -54.17 -48.31
N LYS A 164 -23.54 -55.20 -49.09
CA LYS A 164 -22.72 -56.18 -49.82
C LYS A 164 -22.20 -55.66 -51.19
N ALA A 165 -21.22 -56.44 -51.71
CA ALA A 165 -20.85 -56.68 -53.12
C ALA A 165 -19.91 -55.63 -53.78
N ALA A 166 -18.90 -55.96 -54.59
CA ALA A 166 -18.37 -57.19 -55.19
C ALA A 166 -16.94 -56.96 -55.75
N ARG A 167 -16.16 -58.06 -55.94
CA ARG A 167 -15.11 -58.33 -56.98
C ARG A 167 -13.94 -57.31 -57.14
N GLU A 168 -12.68 -57.65 -57.43
CA GLU A 168 -11.97 -58.83 -57.91
C GLU A 168 -10.44 -58.61 -57.75
N SER A 169 -9.69 -59.71 -57.60
CA SER A 169 -8.27 -59.99 -57.91
C SER A 169 -7.19 -58.87 -58.02
N SER A 170 -6.07 -59.02 -57.31
CA SER A 170 -4.81 -59.64 -57.82
C SER A 170 -3.56 -59.32 -56.98
N THR A 171 -2.93 -60.40 -56.50
CA THR A 171 -1.48 -60.70 -56.34
C THR A 171 -0.41 -59.62 -56.06
N SER A 172 0.30 -59.87 -54.95
CA SER A 172 1.78 -59.96 -54.81
C SER A 172 2.64 -58.68 -54.72
N LYS A 173 3.24 -58.43 -53.55
CA LYS A 173 4.66 -58.73 -53.27
C LYS A 173 5.08 -58.43 -51.82
N LYS A 174 5.95 -59.30 -51.31
CA LYS A 174 6.72 -59.21 -50.05
C LYS A 174 7.61 -57.97 -50.00
N GLY A 175 7.82 -57.44 -48.80
CA GLY A 175 8.93 -56.54 -48.47
C GLY A 175 8.99 -56.28 -46.96
N SER A 176 10.05 -56.75 -46.33
CA SER A 176 10.36 -56.66 -44.90
C SER A 176 10.61 -55.23 -44.41
N SER A 177 10.19 -54.91 -43.19
CA SER A 177 11.07 -54.33 -42.17
C SER A 177 10.38 -54.30 -40.81
N SER A 178 11.16 -54.69 -39.82
CA SER A 178 10.96 -54.48 -38.39
C SER A 178 10.75 -53.00 -38.08
N GLU A 179 9.74 -52.65 -37.26
CA GLU A 179 9.86 -51.58 -36.27
C GLU A 179 8.65 -51.51 -35.34
N ASP A 180 8.98 -51.55 -34.04
CA ASP A 180 8.35 -50.85 -32.93
C ASP A 180 6.91 -51.16 -32.48
N ARG A 181 6.91 -51.99 -31.43
CA ARG A 181 6.06 -51.84 -30.24
C ARG A 181 6.05 -50.40 -29.71
N LEU A 182 5.16 -49.56 -30.20
CA LEU A 182 4.79 -48.30 -29.51
C LEU A 182 3.28 -48.08 -29.57
N SER A 183 2.50 -48.88 -28.82
CA SER A 183 1.16 -48.45 -28.38
C SER A 183 1.28 -47.48 -27.19
N GLY A 184 2.07 -46.42 -27.38
CA GLY A 184 2.09 -45.28 -26.48
C GLY A 184 0.83 -44.46 -26.72
N ARG A 185 -0.13 -44.51 -25.78
CA ARG A 185 -1.21 -43.52 -25.70
C ARG A 185 -0.57 -42.15 -25.48
N GLY A 186 -0.22 -41.47 -26.57
CA GLY A 186 0.13 -40.07 -26.56
C GLY A 186 -1.08 -39.26 -26.10
N ARG A 187 -1.19 -39.01 -24.79
CA ARG A 187 -2.03 -37.91 -24.30
C ARG A 187 -1.42 -36.63 -24.86
N VAL A 188 -1.94 -36.15 -25.98
CA VAL A 188 -1.69 -34.78 -26.45
C VAL A 188 -2.07 -33.87 -25.28
N ARG A 189 -1.07 -33.28 -24.63
CA ARG A 189 -1.26 -32.35 -23.52
C ARG A 189 -1.79 -31.06 -24.12
N VAL A 190 -3.12 -30.98 -24.32
CA VAL A 190 -3.78 -29.76 -24.79
C VAL A 190 -3.52 -28.67 -23.75
N HIS A 191 -2.70 -27.68 -24.10
CA HIS A 191 -2.42 -26.54 -23.24
C HIS A 191 -3.72 -25.77 -23.06
N ARG A 192 -4.22 -25.68 -21.82
CA ARG A 192 -5.39 -24.86 -21.51
C ARG A 192 -4.97 -23.40 -21.63
N THR A 193 -5.66 -22.63 -22.47
CA THR A 193 -5.47 -21.19 -22.64
C THR A 193 -6.55 -20.39 -21.88
N ILE A 194 -6.31 -19.08 -21.75
CA ILE A 194 -7.29 -18.09 -21.27
C ILE A 194 -8.12 -17.64 -22.49
N THR A 195 -9.45 -17.60 -22.36
CA THR A 195 -10.32 -17.07 -23.43
C THR A 195 -10.37 -15.55 -23.39
N ALA A 196 -10.78 -14.88 -24.48
CA ALA A 196 -10.94 -13.42 -24.49
C ALA A 196 -11.86 -12.90 -23.37
N ASN A 197 -12.96 -13.59 -23.09
CA ASN A 197 -13.85 -13.23 -21.99
C ASN A 197 -13.20 -13.41 -20.62
N GLU A 198 -12.44 -14.48 -20.43
CA GLU A 198 -11.73 -14.72 -19.18
C GLU A 198 -10.62 -13.68 -18.97
N PHE A 199 -9.95 -13.26 -20.04
CA PHE A 199 -9.02 -12.14 -20.00
C PHE A 199 -9.72 -10.85 -19.57
N LEU A 200 -10.79 -10.45 -20.26
CA LEU A 200 -11.55 -9.23 -19.96
C LEU A 200 -12.12 -9.22 -18.53
N PHE A 201 -12.86 -10.26 -18.14
CA PHE A 201 -13.58 -10.24 -16.86
C PHE A 201 -12.72 -10.68 -15.67
N THR A 202 -11.73 -11.57 -15.86
CA THR A 202 -10.90 -12.08 -14.75
C THR A 202 -9.58 -11.34 -14.65
N VAL A 203 -8.83 -11.21 -15.75
CA VAL A 203 -7.48 -10.61 -15.73
C VAL A 203 -7.54 -9.08 -15.63
N ILE A 204 -8.48 -8.44 -16.34
CA ILE A 204 -8.68 -6.98 -16.27
C ILE A 204 -9.72 -6.61 -15.21
N GLY A 205 -10.88 -7.28 -15.22
CA GLY A 205 -12.03 -6.91 -14.40
C GLY A 205 -11.80 -7.02 -12.89
N ILE A 206 -11.12 -8.07 -12.40
CA ILE A 206 -10.92 -8.25 -10.94
C ILE A 206 -9.99 -7.19 -10.35
N PRO A 207 -8.79 -6.92 -10.90
CA PRO A 207 -7.90 -5.88 -10.38
C PRO A 207 -8.51 -4.48 -10.41
N THR A 208 -9.16 -4.10 -11.51
CA THR A 208 -9.79 -2.78 -11.65
C THR A 208 -11.03 -2.63 -10.76
N TRP A 209 -11.80 -3.70 -10.55
CA TRP A 209 -12.89 -3.70 -9.59
C TRP A 209 -12.41 -3.62 -8.14
N TYR A 210 -11.31 -4.29 -7.79
CA TYR A 210 -10.67 -4.15 -6.48
C TYR A 210 -10.29 -2.69 -6.23
N LEU A 211 -9.61 -2.06 -7.19
CA LEU A 211 -9.23 -0.65 -7.09
C LEU A 211 -10.44 0.26 -6.91
N ALA A 212 -11.54 0.05 -7.65
CA ALA A 212 -12.75 0.87 -7.50
C ALA A 212 -13.36 0.79 -6.09
N VAL A 213 -13.32 -0.40 -5.47
CA VAL A 213 -13.79 -0.58 -4.08
C VAL A 213 -12.81 0.05 -3.08
N GLU A 214 -11.51 -0.10 -3.31
CA GLU A 214 -10.46 0.54 -2.50
C GLU A 214 -10.58 2.07 -2.55
N TYR A 215 -10.79 2.64 -3.74
CA TYR A 215 -10.98 4.07 -3.95
C TYR A 215 -12.20 4.60 -3.18
N ALA A 216 -13.33 3.88 -3.23
CA ALA A 216 -14.51 4.27 -2.48
C ALA A 216 -14.23 4.32 -0.98
N ARG A 217 -13.54 3.30 -0.44
CA ARG A 217 -13.16 3.20 0.97
C ARG A 217 -12.17 4.30 1.39
N SER A 218 -11.23 4.66 0.51
CA SER A 218 -10.22 5.68 0.82
C SER A 218 -10.70 7.12 0.68
N HIS A 219 -11.88 7.37 0.09
CA HIS A 219 -12.39 8.73 -0.15
C HIS A 219 -13.78 9.01 0.46
N TRP A 220 -14.54 7.98 0.81
CA TRP A 220 -15.93 8.15 1.25
C TRP A 220 -16.35 7.15 2.32
N PRO A 221 -17.12 7.55 3.35
CA PRO A 221 -17.54 8.92 3.68
C PRO A 221 -16.46 9.72 4.40
N PHE A 222 -16.71 11.01 4.64
CA PHE A 222 -15.87 11.90 5.48
C PHE A 222 -14.42 12.06 5.02
N GLY A 223 -14.18 12.01 3.70
CA GLY A 223 -12.82 12.01 3.14
C GLY A 223 -12.16 10.63 3.12
N GLY A 224 -12.78 9.61 3.71
CA GLY A 224 -12.37 8.21 3.67
C GLY A 224 -11.15 7.87 4.55
N PHE A 225 -10.73 6.60 4.48
CA PHE A 225 -9.62 6.07 5.26
C PHE A 225 -8.55 5.44 4.37
N ALA A 226 -7.66 6.28 3.84
CA ALA A 226 -6.61 5.87 2.90
C ALA A 226 -5.49 5.00 3.53
N TRP A 227 -5.45 4.88 4.85
CA TRP A 227 -4.46 4.10 5.60
C TRP A 227 -4.40 2.61 5.21
N THR A 228 -5.49 2.10 4.65
CA THR A 228 -5.75 0.67 4.41
C THR A 228 -5.49 0.22 2.96
N ARG A 229 -4.91 1.07 2.10
CA ARG A 229 -4.64 0.68 0.68
C ARG A 229 -3.66 -0.48 0.60
N LEU A 230 -3.84 -1.35 -0.40
CA LEU A 230 -2.98 -2.52 -0.61
C LEU A 230 -1.53 -2.13 -0.96
N ALA A 231 -1.35 -0.99 -1.61
CA ALA A 231 -0.05 -0.48 -2.05
C ALA A 231 0.97 -0.30 -0.91
N TRP A 232 0.53 0.04 0.31
CA TRP A 232 1.43 0.24 1.44
C TRP A 232 2.18 -1.04 1.82
N GLY A 233 1.60 -2.22 1.53
CA GLY A 233 2.24 -3.52 1.75
C GLY A 233 3.28 -3.91 0.69
N GLN A 234 3.59 -3.02 -0.27
CA GLN A 234 4.52 -3.30 -1.37
C GLN A 234 5.80 -2.46 -1.31
N VAL A 235 5.99 -1.67 -0.25
CA VAL A 235 7.12 -0.72 -0.11
C VAL A 235 8.49 -1.40 0.01
N SER A 236 8.51 -2.68 0.33
CA SER A 236 9.73 -3.50 0.43
C SER A 236 9.87 -4.45 -0.76
N GLY A 237 9.00 -4.33 -1.77
CA GLY A 237 8.96 -5.16 -2.97
C GLY A 237 9.26 -4.41 -4.27
N PRO A 238 9.45 -5.13 -5.38
CA PRO A 238 9.82 -4.54 -6.68
C PRO A 238 8.70 -3.70 -7.31
N LEU A 239 7.45 -3.85 -6.85
CA LEU A 239 6.31 -3.09 -7.37
C LEU A 239 6.36 -1.60 -6.99
N LEU A 240 7.20 -1.22 -6.01
CA LEU A 240 7.30 0.17 -5.55
C LEU A 240 7.67 1.14 -6.69
N SER A 241 8.40 0.70 -7.74
CA SER A 241 8.76 1.56 -8.89
C SER A 241 7.53 2.05 -9.66
N LEU A 242 6.42 1.30 -9.61
CA LEU A 242 5.19 1.68 -10.29
C LEU A 242 4.55 2.94 -9.65
N ALA A 243 4.94 3.30 -8.43
CA ALA A 243 4.52 4.54 -7.79
C ALA A 243 4.90 5.76 -8.64
N ARG A 244 6.06 5.75 -9.33
CA ARG A 244 6.50 6.83 -10.24
C ARG A 244 5.61 7.01 -11.47
N ILE A 245 4.79 6.02 -11.79
CA ILE A 245 3.96 6.00 -13.00
C ILE A 245 2.51 6.30 -12.68
N GLY A 246 1.92 5.54 -11.76
CA GLY A 246 0.48 5.63 -11.47
C GLY A 246 0.16 5.61 -9.98
N GLY A 247 1.13 5.99 -9.14
CA GLY A 247 0.97 6.09 -7.70
C GLY A 247 0.57 4.76 -7.04
N PRO A 248 -0.03 4.83 -5.83
CA PRO A 248 -0.54 3.66 -5.11
C PRO A 248 -1.55 2.85 -5.92
N ALA A 249 -2.40 3.49 -6.74
CA ALA A 249 -3.45 2.83 -7.51
C ALA A 249 -2.89 1.78 -8.48
N LEU A 250 -1.81 2.11 -9.20
CA LEU A 250 -1.16 1.18 -10.13
C LEU A 250 -0.50 0.00 -9.40
N ILE A 251 0.07 0.24 -8.21
CA ILE A 251 0.63 -0.81 -7.35
C ILE A 251 -0.47 -1.77 -6.89
N THR A 252 -1.61 -1.24 -6.44
CA THR A 252 -2.78 -2.06 -6.06
C THR A 252 -3.21 -2.94 -7.22
N VAL A 253 -3.40 -2.38 -8.42
CA VAL A 253 -3.80 -3.14 -9.61
C VAL A 253 -2.77 -4.21 -9.99
N ALA A 254 -1.47 -3.87 -9.95
CA ALA A 254 -0.38 -4.83 -10.19
C ALA A 254 -0.40 -6.00 -9.19
N THR A 255 -0.56 -5.70 -7.90
CA THR A 255 -0.60 -6.69 -6.81
C THR A 255 -1.78 -7.65 -6.97
N VAL A 256 -2.98 -7.11 -7.26
CA VAL A 256 -4.17 -7.94 -7.49
C VAL A 256 -4.04 -8.76 -8.77
N THR A 257 -3.41 -8.20 -9.81
CA THR A 257 -3.14 -8.92 -11.07
C THR A 257 -2.21 -10.11 -10.85
N MET A 258 -1.16 -9.96 -10.02
CA MET A 258 -0.33 -11.10 -9.61
C MET A 258 -1.15 -12.16 -8.88
N GLY A 259 -2.03 -11.75 -7.96
CA GLY A 259 -2.95 -12.67 -7.28
C GLY A 259 -3.89 -13.42 -8.24
N VAL A 260 -4.40 -12.75 -9.28
CA VAL A 260 -5.17 -13.36 -10.36
C VAL A 260 -4.32 -14.39 -11.12
N GLY A 261 -3.07 -14.06 -11.46
CA GLY A 261 -2.13 -14.97 -12.12
C GLY A 261 -1.91 -16.26 -11.31
N ILE A 262 -1.68 -16.15 -10.01
CA ILE A 262 -1.51 -17.30 -9.09
C ILE A 262 -2.81 -18.13 -9.03
N ALA A 263 -3.98 -17.48 -8.96
CA ALA A 263 -5.27 -18.17 -8.97
C ALA A 263 -5.54 -18.90 -10.31
N ILE A 264 -4.99 -18.41 -11.42
CA ILE A 264 -5.03 -19.07 -12.74
C ILE A 264 -4.09 -20.30 -12.77
N ILE A 265 -2.91 -20.21 -12.16
CA ILE A 265 -1.99 -21.35 -11.98
C ILE A 265 -2.67 -22.46 -11.19
N PHE A 266 -3.38 -22.13 -10.11
CA PHE A 266 -4.14 -23.11 -9.30
C PHE A 266 -5.15 -23.91 -10.15
N ARG A 267 -5.69 -23.31 -11.22
CA ARG A 267 -6.61 -23.96 -12.17
C ARG A 267 -5.90 -24.81 -13.24
N ARG A 268 -4.57 -24.98 -13.11
CA ARG A 268 -3.68 -25.69 -14.03
C ARG A 268 -3.56 -25.02 -15.42
N ILE A 269 -3.69 -23.69 -15.49
CA ILE A 269 -3.42 -22.87 -16.68
C ILE A 269 -2.05 -22.20 -16.48
N TRP A 270 -0.99 -23.01 -16.59
CA TRP A 270 0.35 -22.65 -16.10
C TRP A 270 1.00 -21.50 -16.84
N ILE A 271 1.16 -21.59 -18.17
CA ILE A 271 1.93 -20.59 -18.94
C ILE A 271 1.32 -19.18 -18.80
N PRO A 272 0.02 -18.95 -19.10
CA PRO A 272 -0.55 -17.62 -18.94
C PRO A 272 -0.53 -17.13 -17.49
N GLY A 273 -0.78 -18.03 -16.53
CA GLY A 273 -0.73 -17.67 -15.10
C GLY A 273 0.67 -17.24 -14.65
N LEU A 274 1.72 -17.94 -15.09
CA LEU A 274 3.12 -17.58 -14.82
C LEU A 274 3.49 -16.25 -15.46
N VAL A 275 3.10 -16.02 -16.71
CA VAL A 275 3.34 -14.74 -17.40
C VAL A 275 2.70 -13.58 -16.64
N ILE A 276 1.42 -13.69 -16.26
CA ILE A 276 0.71 -12.65 -15.50
C ILE A 276 1.36 -12.41 -14.13
N THR A 277 1.83 -13.46 -13.47
CA THR A 277 2.43 -13.37 -12.12
C THR A 277 3.84 -12.78 -12.13
N LEU A 278 4.66 -13.13 -13.13
CA LEU A 278 6.09 -12.83 -13.13
C LEU A 278 6.48 -11.61 -13.96
N VAL A 279 5.78 -11.31 -15.06
CA VAL A 279 6.18 -10.20 -15.93
C VAL A 279 6.06 -8.85 -15.23
N ILE A 280 4.98 -8.63 -14.47
CA ILE A 280 4.74 -7.38 -13.75
C ILE A 280 5.88 -7.06 -12.76
N PRO A 281 6.24 -7.93 -11.80
CA PRO A 281 7.32 -7.65 -10.86
C PRO A 281 8.71 -7.61 -11.54
N ILE A 282 8.94 -8.38 -12.61
CA ILE A 282 10.21 -8.31 -13.36
C ILE A 282 10.35 -6.96 -14.05
N VAL A 283 9.32 -6.50 -14.77
CA VAL A 283 9.34 -5.19 -15.45
C VAL A 283 9.46 -4.06 -14.42
N ALA A 284 8.72 -4.15 -13.31
CA ALA A 284 8.82 -3.18 -12.22
C ALA A 284 10.21 -3.17 -11.57
N GLY A 285 10.81 -4.35 -11.32
CA GLY A 285 12.15 -4.47 -10.76
C GLY A 285 13.26 -4.00 -11.72
N LEU A 286 13.12 -4.24 -13.03
CA LEU A 286 14.04 -3.69 -14.03
C LEU A 286 13.97 -2.16 -14.07
N ALA A 287 12.76 -1.58 -14.01
CA ALA A 287 12.58 -0.13 -13.91
C ALA A 287 13.17 0.45 -12.61
N TRP A 288 13.10 -0.31 -11.50
CA TRP A 288 13.70 0.07 -10.22
C TRP A 288 15.23 0.19 -10.30
N SER A 289 15.90 -0.76 -10.98
CA SER A 289 17.36 -0.79 -11.10
C SER A 289 17.97 0.40 -11.86
N GLN A 290 17.15 1.15 -12.61
CA GLN A 290 17.56 2.28 -13.43
C GLN A 290 17.40 3.63 -12.72
N VAL A 291 16.99 3.63 -11.45
CA VAL A 291 16.82 4.87 -10.67
C VAL A 291 18.15 5.26 -10.04
N ASP A 292 18.70 6.41 -10.44
CA ASP A 292 19.87 7.01 -9.81
C ASP A 292 19.59 7.33 -8.33
N ALA A 293 20.15 6.50 -7.44
CA ALA A 293 20.03 6.62 -5.99
C ALA A 293 20.79 7.83 -5.40
N GLY A 294 21.50 8.60 -6.23
CA GLY A 294 22.47 9.61 -5.78
C GLY A 294 23.66 8.96 -5.06
N PRO A 295 24.75 9.71 -4.83
CA PRO A 295 25.90 9.18 -4.11
C PRO A 295 25.51 8.74 -2.69
N ASN A 296 25.87 7.50 -2.35
CA ASN A 296 25.80 6.97 -1.00
C ASN A 296 27.05 7.49 -0.27
N PRO A 297 26.97 8.41 0.71
CA PRO A 297 28.16 8.71 1.50
C PRO A 297 28.59 7.41 2.18
N SER A 298 29.86 7.06 1.99
CA SER A 298 30.47 5.83 2.45
C SER A 298 30.16 5.55 3.93
N THR A 299 29.92 4.28 4.20
CA THR A 299 29.56 3.64 5.47
C THR A 299 30.58 3.85 6.62
N GLU A 300 31.64 4.64 6.41
CA GLU A 300 32.73 4.81 7.37
C GLU A 300 32.45 5.83 8.49
N ARG A 301 31.32 6.54 8.47
CA ARG A 301 30.98 7.54 9.51
C ARG A 301 29.93 7.07 10.52
N ILE A 302 29.51 5.80 10.46
CA ILE A 302 28.33 5.29 11.20
C ILE A 302 28.72 4.67 12.56
N ASP A 303 29.94 4.15 12.71
CA ASP A 303 30.34 3.46 13.95
C ASP A 303 30.73 4.41 15.10
N SER A 304 30.88 5.71 14.84
CA SER A 304 31.20 6.70 15.89
C SER A 304 29.95 7.24 16.61
N PHE A 305 28.76 7.14 16.01
CA PHE A 305 27.54 7.70 16.58
C PHE A 305 26.90 6.78 17.62
N ALA A 306 26.83 5.46 17.36
CA ALA A 306 26.29 4.50 18.31
C ALA A 306 27.14 4.40 19.60
N LYS A 307 28.47 4.48 19.47
CA LYS A 307 29.38 4.38 20.63
C LYS A 307 29.41 5.62 21.52
N SER A 308 29.01 6.80 21.03
CA SER A 308 29.07 8.02 21.84
C SER A 308 27.95 8.15 22.88
N ASN A 309 26.83 7.43 22.70
CA ASN A 309 25.72 7.43 23.66
C ASN A 309 25.91 6.41 24.81
N ASP A 310 26.78 5.40 24.63
CA ASP A 310 27.08 4.43 25.69
C ASP A 310 28.07 4.96 26.74
N VAL A 311 28.77 6.08 26.47
CA VAL A 311 29.80 6.62 27.37
C VAL A 311 29.20 7.50 28.49
N ALA A 312 27.92 7.87 28.42
CA ALA A 312 27.27 8.58 29.53
C ALA A 312 26.80 7.65 30.68
N ALA A 313 26.94 6.33 30.53
CA ALA A 313 26.49 5.34 31.53
C ALA A 313 27.63 4.59 32.27
N SER A 314 28.90 4.96 32.09
CA SER A 314 30.01 4.25 32.75
C SER A 314 31.17 5.18 33.10
N ASN A 315 31.01 5.96 34.18
CA ASN A 315 32.15 6.50 34.92
C ASN A 315 32.43 5.60 36.13
N ASN A 316 33.44 4.73 36.01
CA ASN A 316 34.30 4.25 37.09
C ASN A 316 35.44 3.41 36.49
N GLY A 317 36.69 3.87 36.66
CA GLY A 317 37.87 3.00 36.50
C GLY A 317 39.03 3.57 35.68
N ALA A 318 39.98 4.18 36.39
CA ALA A 318 41.42 4.28 36.19
C ALA A 318 42.11 3.58 34.98
N ASP A 319 42.89 4.41 34.26
CA ASP A 319 44.35 4.31 34.01
C ASP A 319 44.95 3.51 32.82
N ASN A 320 45.97 4.17 32.21
CA ASN A 320 47.09 3.74 31.36
C ASN A 320 46.94 3.36 29.86
N GLY A 321 47.67 4.11 29.00
CA GLY A 321 48.72 3.51 28.16
C GLY A 321 48.62 3.59 26.61
N ALA A 322 49.41 4.51 26.04
CA ALA A 322 50.29 4.38 24.85
C ALA A 322 49.80 3.88 23.46
N ASP A 323 49.85 4.81 22.49
CA ASP A 323 50.75 4.87 21.30
C ASP A 323 50.55 4.01 20.01
N ASN A 324 50.91 4.67 18.88
CA ASN A 324 51.08 4.23 17.47
C ASN A 324 49.81 3.96 16.63
N GLY A 325 49.61 4.46 15.41
CA GLY A 325 50.50 5.03 14.39
C GLY A 325 50.41 4.18 13.10
N ALA A 326 49.70 4.66 12.07
CA ALA A 326 49.90 4.28 10.66
C ALA A 326 48.98 5.09 9.71
N GLN A 327 49.60 5.97 8.93
CA GLN A 327 49.03 6.57 7.71
C GLN A 327 49.12 5.56 6.56
N ALA A 328 48.09 5.49 5.72
CA ALA A 328 48.18 4.91 4.38
C ALA A 328 47.46 5.81 3.37
N HIS A 329 48.27 6.41 2.49
CA HIS A 329 47.87 7.10 1.27
C HIS A 329 47.46 6.08 0.20
N GLU A 330 46.28 6.22 -0.40
CA GLU A 330 46.03 5.69 -1.75
C GLU A 330 45.25 6.69 -2.61
N SER A 331 45.98 7.22 -3.59
CA SER A 331 45.51 7.99 -4.74
C SER A 331 44.95 7.04 -5.81
N GLY A 332 43.69 7.22 -6.21
CA GLY A 332 43.02 6.44 -7.25
C GLY A 332 42.26 7.32 -8.25
N THR A 333 42.73 7.30 -9.49
CA THR A 333 42.38 8.09 -10.67
C THR A 333 40.91 7.96 -11.11
N GLN A 334 40.22 9.08 -11.33
CA GLN A 334 38.89 9.13 -11.97
C GLN A 334 39.00 8.76 -13.45
N ALA A 335 38.32 7.68 -13.87
CA ALA A 335 38.10 7.35 -15.27
C ALA A 335 36.71 7.84 -15.70
N GLN A 336 36.67 8.91 -16.51
CA GLN A 336 35.48 9.36 -17.22
C GLN A 336 35.18 8.41 -18.39
N SER A 337 34.06 7.68 -18.34
CA SER A 337 33.56 6.93 -19.49
C SER A 337 32.57 7.79 -20.29
N ILE A 338 33.00 8.26 -21.46
CA ILE A 338 32.18 8.89 -22.49
C ILE A 338 31.36 7.79 -23.17
N GLN A 339 30.02 7.88 -23.16
CA GLN A 339 29.15 7.08 -24.03
C GLN A 339 28.44 7.97 -25.06
N MET A 340 28.54 7.55 -26.32
CA MET A 340 27.99 8.20 -27.50
C MET A 340 26.46 8.11 -27.57
N VAL A 341 25.82 9.23 -27.91
CA VAL A 341 24.38 9.38 -28.07
C VAL A 341 23.97 9.04 -29.51
N SER A 342 23.13 8.02 -29.66
CA SER A 342 22.39 7.72 -30.89
C SER A 342 21.06 8.47 -30.90
N LYS A 343 20.85 9.30 -31.92
CA LYS A 343 19.73 10.24 -32.06
C LYS A 343 18.66 9.65 -32.97
N GLU A 344 17.95 8.61 -32.54
CA GLU A 344 16.83 8.03 -33.30
C GLU A 344 15.82 7.29 -32.40
N SER A 345 15.11 8.04 -31.57
CA SER A 345 13.79 7.68 -31.01
C SER A 345 13.26 8.93 -30.33
N GLY A 346 12.02 9.33 -30.61
CA GLY A 346 11.37 10.51 -30.03
C GLY A 346 11.08 10.42 -28.53
N ILE A 347 12.02 9.92 -27.75
CA ILE A 347 12.02 9.92 -26.29
C ILE A 347 12.93 11.08 -25.88
N THR A 348 12.33 12.19 -25.47
CA THR A 348 13.07 13.24 -24.79
C THR A 348 13.46 12.73 -23.41
N TYR A 349 14.70 12.25 -23.28
CA TYR A 349 15.29 12.04 -21.96
C TYR A 349 15.49 13.41 -21.33
N TYR A 350 14.74 13.72 -20.27
CA TYR A 350 15.11 14.82 -19.39
C TYR A 350 16.47 14.47 -18.82
N GLN A 351 17.51 15.24 -19.17
CA GLN A 351 18.77 15.20 -18.45
C GLN A 351 18.44 15.43 -16.98
N ALA A 352 18.63 14.41 -16.14
CA ALA A 352 18.66 14.59 -14.70
C ALA A 352 19.73 15.66 -14.45
N SER A 353 19.33 16.81 -13.89
CA SER A 353 20.30 17.75 -13.34
C SER A 353 21.22 16.95 -12.43
N ASP A 354 22.52 17.05 -12.65
CA ASP A 354 23.53 16.28 -11.94
C ASP A 354 23.29 16.34 -10.43
N SER A 355 22.63 15.31 -9.89
CA SER A 355 22.15 15.29 -8.49
C SER A 355 23.30 15.19 -7.48
N SER A 356 24.53 15.10 -8.01
CA SER A 356 25.81 15.12 -7.31
C SER A 356 26.44 16.52 -7.23
N SER A 357 25.91 17.53 -7.91
CA SER A 357 26.46 18.89 -7.77
C SER A 357 26.26 19.36 -6.32
N PRO A 358 27.30 19.84 -5.62
CA PRO A 358 27.19 20.36 -4.25
C PRO A 358 26.11 21.43 -4.08
N GLU A 359 25.78 22.12 -5.18
CA GLU A 359 24.80 23.21 -5.25
C GLU A 359 23.34 22.72 -5.16
N ASN A 360 23.09 21.42 -5.39
CA ASN A 360 21.77 20.79 -5.33
C ASN A 360 21.58 19.91 -4.08
N LEU A 361 22.45 20.04 -3.08
CA LEU A 361 22.38 19.28 -1.85
C LEU A 361 21.96 20.19 -0.68
N VAL A 362 21.08 19.68 0.16
CA VAL A 362 20.65 20.32 1.40
C VAL A 362 21.00 19.44 2.59
N THR A 363 21.49 20.04 3.66
CA THR A 363 21.78 19.36 4.92
C THR A 363 20.62 19.59 5.88
N VAL A 364 19.92 18.54 6.28
CA VAL A 364 18.77 18.65 7.18
C VAL A 364 19.09 17.95 8.49
N ALA A 365 18.78 18.61 9.60
CA ALA A 365 18.76 17.97 10.92
C ALA A 365 17.31 17.69 11.34
N VAL A 366 17.07 16.51 11.90
CA VAL A 366 15.79 16.15 12.54
C VAL A 366 16.04 16.07 14.03
N VAL A 367 15.20 16.74 14.81
CA VAL A 367 15.26 16.67 16.28
C VAL A 367 14.05 15.92 16.79
N GLN A 368 14.29 14.81 17.47
CA GLN A 368 13.28 14.02 18.18
C GLN A 368 13.51 14.21 19.68
N GLY A 369 12.73 15.11 20.29
CA GLY A 369 12.86 15.45 21.72
C GLY A 369 12.28 14.40 22.66
N ASN A 370 11.41 13.50 22.16
CA ASN A 370 10.65 12.55 22.98
C ASN A 370 9.63 13.22 23.93
N VAL A 371 8.80 12.40 24.57
CA VAL A 371 7.83 12.83 25.59
C VAL A 371 8.37 12.61 27.01
N PRO A 372 7.95 13.41 27.99
CA PRO A 372 8.32 13.20 29.39
C PRO A 372 7.79 11.85 29.94
N ARG A 373 8.41 11.35 31.01
CA ARG A 373 7.91 10.16 31.74
C ARG A 373 6.57 10.47 32.42
N LEU A 374 5.70 9.46 32.53
CA LEU A 374 4.38 9.54 33.19
C LEU A 374 4.46 10.24 34.57
N GLY A 375 3.55 11.19 34.83
CA GLY A 375 3.39 11.83 36.15
C GLY A 375 3.16 13.34 36.15
N LEU A 376 3.23 14.02 35.00
CA LEU A 376 2.94 15.45 34.87
C LEU A 376 1.45 15.69 34.56
N ASP A 377 0.92 16.85 34.94
CA ASP A 377 -0.40 17.30 34.51
C ASP A 377 -0.40 17.71 33.01
N PHE A 378 -1.57 17.97 32.42
CA PHE A 378 -1.69 18.19 30.98
C PHE A 378 -0.88 19.40 30.50
N ASN A 379 -0.92 20.53 31.22
CA ASN A 379 -0.21 21.75 30.80
C ASN A 379 1.30 21.61 31.00
N ASP A 380 1.73 20.94 32.07
CA ASP A 380 3.13 20.65 32.33
C ASP A 380 3.71 19.67 31.29
N GLN A 381 2.90 18.73 30.79
CA GLN A 381 3.31 17.84 29.69
C GLN A 381 3.54 18.62 28.38
N GLN A 382 2.62 19.51 28.01
CA GLN A 382 2.73 20.32 26.79
C GLN A 382 4.01 21.16 26.77
N ARG A 383 4.32 21.83 27.88
CA ARG A 383 5.57 22.60 28.02
C ARG A 383 6.80 21.72 28.07
N ALA A 384 6.73 20.55 28.70
CA ALA A 384 7.86 19.63 28.75
C ALA A 384 8.25 19.08 27.38
N VAL A 385 7.29 18.81 26.48
CA VAL A 385 7.59 18.39 25.11
C VAL A 385 8.33 19.49 24.34
N LEU A 386 7.89 20.75 24.47
CA LEU A 386 8.60 21.89 23.88
C LEU A 386 10.02 22.01 24.42
N ALA A 387 10.17 21.98 25.75
CA ALA A 387 11.46 22.04 26.42
C ALA A 387 12.41 20.93 25.95
N ASN A 388 11.90 19.70 25.75
CA ASN A 388 12.72 18.60 25.24
C ASN A 388 13.26 18.87 23.84
N HIS A 389 12.44 19.39 22.92
CA HIS A 389 12.88 19.71 21.55
C HIS A 389 13.84 20.89 21.52
N ARG A 390 13.60 21.91 22.37
CA ARG A 390 14.54 23.01 22.61
C ARG A 390 15.88 22.46 23.10
N ASP A 391 15.90 21.66 24.17
CA ASP A 391 17.12 21.18 24.80
C ASP A 391 17.95 20.26 23.88
N ALA A 392 17.28 19.40 23.11
CA ALA A 392 17.92 18.60 22.07
C ALA A 392 18.52 19.48 20.95
N THR A 393 17.85 20.59 20.59
CA THR A 393 18.38 21.56 19.62
C THR A 393 19.56 22.35 20.17
N LEU A 394 19.54 22.73 21.46
CA LEU A 394 20.69 23.33 22.15
C LEU A 394 21.87 22.35 22.23
N ALA A 395 21.61 21.06 22.41
CA ALA A 395 22.63 20.02 22.33
C ALA A 395 23.22 19.89 20.92
N LEU A 396 22.38 19.98 19.87
CA LEU A 396 22.84 20.04 18.48
C LEU A 396 23.75 21.26 18.23
N ALA A 397 23.34 22.45 18.69
CA ALA A 397 24.12 23.68 18.57
C ALA A 397 25.53 23.53 19.16
N ARG A 398 25.63 23.03 20.41
CA ARG A 398 26.92 22.75 21.05
C ARG A 398 27.78 21.74 20.27
N ARG A 399 27.17 20.71 19.67
CA ARG A 399 27.89 19.75 18.84
C ARG A 399 28.41 20.37 17.54
N ILE A 400 27.71 21.35 16.99
CA ILE A 400 28.16 22.10 15.81
C ILE A 400 29.35 22.98 16.17
N GLU A 401 29.26 23.72 17.29
CA GLU A 401 30.35 24.55 17.84
C GLU A 401 31.61 23.71 18.14
N ASP A 402 31.44 22.52 18.73
CA ASP A 402 32.51 21.57 19.01
C ASP A 402 33.05 20.83 17.76
N HIS A 403 32.54 21.13 16.56
CA HIS A 403 32.85 20.44 15.31
C HIS A 403 32.55 18.92 15.31
N LYS A 404 31.69 18.45 16.22
CA LYS A 404 31.22 17.06 16.32
C LYS A 404 30.03 16.77 15.42
N SER A 405 29.41 17.78 14.82
CA SER A 405 28.31 17.64 13.87
C SER A 405 28.39 18.74 12.82
N PRO A 406 28.06 18.48 11.54
CA PRO A 406 28.03 19.54 10.55
C PRO A 406 26.91 20.52 10.87
N LYS A 407 27.10 21.81 10.55
CA LYS A 407 25.98 22.76 10.58
C LYS A 407 24.94 22.33 9.53
N PRO A 408 23.64 22.21 9.86
CA PRO A 408 22.60 21.96 8.87
C PRO A 408 22.27 23.24 8.09
N ASP A 409 21.46 23.11 7.05
CA ASP A 409 20.81 24.22 6.34
C ASP A 409 19.53 24.66 7.05
N PHE A 410 18.81 23.70 7.65
CA PHE A 410 17.66 23.93 8.53
C PHE A 410 17.39 22.71 9.42
N VAL A 411 16.60 22.92 10.48
CA VAL A 411 16.17 21.88 11.42
C VAL A 411 14.68 21.60 11.22
N VAL A 412 14.27 20.34 11.40
CA VAL A 412 12.86 19.94 11.41
C VAL A 412 12.49 19.41 12.79
N TRP A 413 11.47 20.01 13.39
CA TRP A 413 10.81 19.47 14.57
C TRP A 413 9.52 18.72 14.20
N PRO A 414 9.07 17.78 15.05
CA PRO A 414 7.84 17.03 14.85
C PRO A 414 6.56 17.88 14.94
N GLU A 415 5.45 17.27 14.52
CA GLU A 415 4.10 17.75 14.80
C GLU A 415 3.91 17.88 16.32
N ASN A 416 3.24 18.94 16.76
CA ASN A 416 3.01 19.21 18.19
C ASN A 416 4.30 19.17 19.02
N SER A 417 5.42 19.61 18.45
CA SER A 417 6.65 19.88 19.22
C SER A 417 6.47 21.09 20.14
N SER A 418 5.54 21.99 19.80
CA SER A 418 4.91 22.92 20.75
C SER A 418 3.40 22.70 20.80
N ASP A 419 2.89 22.17 21.89
CA ASP A 419 1.44 22.12 22.14
C ASP A 419 0.87 23.45 22.67
N VAL A 420 1.74 24.42 22.96
CA VAL A 420 1.39 25.78 23.37
C VAL A 420 1.54 26.71 22.19
N ASP A 421 0.54 27.55 21.91
CA ASP A 421 0.55 28.48 20.80
C ASP A 421 1.59 29.61 21.00
N PRO A 422 2.71 29.63 20.23
CA PRO A 422 3.79 30.60 20.42
C PRO A 422 3.44 32.00 19.88
N PHE A 423 2.29 32.17 19.24
CA PHE A 423 1.78 33.48 18.87
C PHE A 423 1.01 34.15 20.02
N LEU A 424 0.55 33.36 21.00
CA LEU A 424 -0.21 33.82 22.15
C LEU A 424 0.57 33.71 23.47
N ASP A 425 1.53 32.79 23.58
CA ASP A 425 2.36 32.58 24.76
C ASP A 425 3.81 33.06 24.52
N PRO A 426 4.24 34.16 25.19
CA PRO A 426 5.60 34.68 25.06
C PRO A 426 6.70 33.71 25.53
N LEU A 427 6.42 32.84 26.51
CA LEU A 427 7.42 31.88 26.98
C LEU A 427 7.68 30.80 25.94
N ALA A 428 6.63 30.28 25.30
CA ALA A 428 6.78 29.32 24.21
C ALA A 428 7.54 29.96 23.03
N ARG A 429 7.21 31.22 22.70
CA ARG A 429 7.94 32.00 21.69
C ARG A 429 9.43 32.12 22.02
N ASP A 430 9.76 32.50 23.25
CA ASP A 430 11.14 32.71 23.68
C ASP A 430 11.95 31.40 23.67
N GLU A 431 11.34 30.27 24.06
CA GLU A 431 11.99 28.96 23.98
C GLU A 431 12.31 28.52 22.55
N ILE A 432 11.38 28.75 21.61
CA ILE A 432 11.60 28.45 20.19
C ILE A 432 12.66 29.39 19.61
N GLN A 433 12.58 30.69 19.92
CA GLN A 433 13.54 31.69 19.48
C GLN A 433 14.94 31.36 19.98
N GLN A 434 15.08 30.99 21.26
CA GLN A 434 16.35 30.56 21.83
C GLN A 434 16.96 29.36 21.09
N ALA A 435 16.14 28.36 20.74
CA ALA A 435 16.61 27.20 19.99
C ALA A 435 17.07 27.58 18.58
N ALA A 436 16.31 28.44 17.87
CA ALA A 436 16.65 28.92 16.54
C ALA A 436 17.95 29.74 16.54
N GLU A 437 18.09 30.67 17.48
CA GLU A 437 19.30 31.49 17.65
C GLU A 437 20.53 30.63 17.96
N ALA A 438 20.40 29.65 18.85
CA ALA A 438 21.51 28.78 19.25
C ALA A 438 22.03 27.92 18.08
N VAL A 439 21.14 27.31 17.29
CA VAL A 439 21.56 26.53 16.12
C VAL A 439 21.96 27.43 14.94
N GLY A 440 21.49 28.68 14.93
CA GLY A 440 21.83 29.70 13.96
C GLY A 440 21.38 29.38 12.53
N VAL A 441 20.27 28.64 12.39
CA VAL A 441 19.56 28.33 11.13
C VAL A 441 18.06 28.20 11.39
N PRO A 442 17.20 28.30 10.35
CA PRO A 442 15.76 28.16 10.54
C PRO A 442 15.33 26.77 11.05
N ILE A 443 14.22 26.76 11.79
CA ILE A 443 13.56 25.55 12.31
C ILE A 443 12.14 25.46 11.74
N LEU A 444 11.76 24.31 11.18
CA LEU A 444 10.35 23.99 10.93
C LEU A 444 9.73 23.46 12.23
N VAL A 445 8.87 24.26 12.85
CA VAL A 445 8.27 23.99 14.16
C VAL A 445 6.83 23.54 14.00
N GLY A 446 6.50 22.32 14.42
CA GLY A 446 5.12 21.85 14.51
C GLY A 446 4.46 22.35 15.80
N THR A 447 3.38 23.13 15.66
CA THR A 447 2.68 23.78 16.76
C THR A 447 1.17 23.78 16.58
N LEU A 448 0.44 24.06 17.66
CA LEU A 448 -0.96 24.46 17.58
C LEU A 448 -1.08 25.97 17.37
N THR A 449 -2.07 26.40 16.59
CA THR A 449 -2.47 27.82 16.49
C THR A 449 -3.97 28.01 16.68
N HIS A 450 -4.37 29.17 17.22
CA HIS A 450 -5.77 29.49 17.53
C HIS A 450 -6.25 30.77 16.83
N PRO A 451 -6.49 30.76 15.51
CA PRO A 451 -7.13 31.89 14.84
C PRO A 451 -8.59 32.06 15.32
N GLY A 452 -8.77 32.96 16.30
CA GLY A 452 -10.07 33.13 16.98
C GLY A 452 -10.34 31.96 17.93
N ASP A 453 -11.51 31.32 17.80
CA ASP A 453 -11.92 30.18 18.64
C ASP A 453 -11.67 28.80 17.98
N GLN A 454 -10.93 28.76 16.86
CA GLN A 454 -10.67 27.53 16.10
C GLN A 454 -9.23 27.08 16.26
N GLU A 455 -9.01 25.81 16.57
CA GLU A 455 -7.69 25.19 16.62
C GLU A 455 -7.21 24.82 15.21
N ARG A 456 -5.91 24.95 14.97
CA ARG A 456 -5.21 24.46 13.78
C ARG A 456 -3.93 23.75 14.17
N ASN A 457 -3.61 22.73 13.39
CA ASN A 457 -2.34 22.01 13.46
C ASN A 457 -1.41 22.60 12.40
N THR A 458 -0.35 23.26 12.83
CA THR A 458 0.43 24.18 12.02
C THR A 458 1.90 23.81 12.05
N VAL A 459 2.57 23.87 10.90
CA VAL A 459 4.04 23.83 10.81
C VAL A 459 4.52 25.19 10.35
N VAL A 460 5.30 25.89 11.18
CA VAL A 460 5.80 27.25 10.90
C VAL A 460 7.31 27.25 10.68
N VAL A 461 7.78 28.01 9.70
CA VAL A 461 9.19 28.35 9.54
C VAL A 461 9.57 29.38 10.60
N TRP A 462 10.51 29.03 11.47
CA TRP A 462 11.02 29.93 12.49
C TRP A 462 12.47 30.30 12.18
N ASP A 463 12.68 31.53 11.75
CA ASP A 463 14.00 32.05 11.37
C ASP A 463 14.70 32.68 12.58
N PRO A 464 16.01 32.44 12.77
CA PRO A 464 16.74 32.94 13.94
C PRO A 464 16.82 34.46 14.00
N GLU A 465 16.79 35.17 12.87
CA GLU A 465 16.92 36.63 12.84
C GLU A 465 15.56 37.33 12.80
N THR A 466 14.62 36.77 12.04
CA THR A 466 13.33 37.41 11.75
C THR A 466 12.14 36.80 12.51
N GLY A 467 12.32 35.66 13.19
CA GLY A 467 11.29 34.97 13.95
C GLY A 467 10.32 34.16 13.06
N PRO A 468 9.04 34.01 13.45
CA PRO A 468 8.09 33.19 12.70
C PRO A 468 7.76 33.78 11.32
N GLY A 469 7.80 32.93 10.29
CA GLY A 469 7.57 33.26 8.88
C GLY A 469 6.42 32.47 8.25
N GLU A 470 6.65 31.92 7.05
CA GLU A 470 5.66 31.10 6.34
C GLU A 470 5.23 29.88 7.17
N ARG A 471 3.99 29.44 6.96
CA ARG A 471 3.44 28.29 7.68
C ARG A 471 2.52 27.46 6.78
N HIS A 472 2.41 26.18 7.11
CA HIS A 472 1.45 25.25 6.54
C HIS A 472 0.44 24.84 7.62
N ASP A 473 -0.84 24.97 7.34
CA ASP A 473 -1.91 24.48 8.20
C ASP A 473 -2.44 23.15 7.64
N LYS A 474 -2.47 22.10 8.46
CA LYS A 474 -2.86 20.74 8.08
C LYS A 474 -4.20 20.72 7.35
N VAL A 475 -4.25 20.13 6.16
CA VAL A 475 -5.42 20.11 5.28
C VAL A 475 -6.25 18.84 5.49
N TYR A 476 -5.61 17.67 5.55
CA TYR A 476 -6.31 16.40 5.78
C TYR A 476 -6.34 16.04 7.26
N LEU A 477 -7.46 16.38 7.90
CA LEU A 477 -7.67 16.13 9.32
C LEU A 477 -8.08 14.67 9.59
N GLN A 478 -7.61 14.15 10.72
CA GLN A 478 -7.99 12.84 11.24
C GLN A 478 -9.43 12.87 11.79
N PRO A 479 -10.38 12.13 11.20
CA PRO A 479 -11.74 12.01 11.73
C PRO A 479 -11.72 11.32 13.10
N PHE A 480 -12.64 11.73 13.99
CA PHE A 480 -12.80 11.25 15.37
C PHE A 480 -11.65 11.58 16.33
N GLY A 481 -10.54 12.13 15.83
CA GLY A 481 -9.42 12.64 16.63
C GLY A 481 -9.39 14.17 16.61
N GLU A 482 -9.04 14.74 15.45
CA GLU A 482 -8.89 16.19 15.25
C GLU A 482 -10.23 16.88 14.99
N TYR A 483 -11.19 16.17 14.39
CA TYR A 483 -12.55 16.68 14.22
C TYR A 483 -13.59 15.56 14.32
N MET A 484 -14.84 15.90 14.66
CA MET A 484 -15.93 14.92 14.74
C MET A 484 -16.96 15.11 13.61
N PRO A 485 -16.99 14.21 12.61
CA PRO A 485 -18.02 14.23 11.59
C PRO A 485 -19.41 14.12 12.22
N TRP A 486 -20.34 15.00 11.81
CA TRP A 486 -21.73 15.01 12.29
C TRP A 486 -21.88 14.90 13.82
N ARG A 487 -21.02 15.59 14.59
CA ARG A 487 -21.02 15.55 16.07
C ARG A 487 -22.41 15.62 16.69
N GLY A 488 -23.25 16.54 16.24
CA GLY A 488 -24.62 16.69 16.75
C GLY A 488 -25.49 15.44 16.58
N PHE A 489 -25.38 14.74 15.45
CA PHE A 489 -26.09 13.47 15.23
C PHE A 489 -25.56 12.38 16.16
N PHE A 490 -24.24 12.15 16.19
CA PHE A 490 -23.67 11.07 17.00
C PHE A 490 -23.78 11.28 18.50
N ARG A 491 -23.90 12.54 18.96
CA ARG A 491 -24.15 12.89 20.37
C ARG A 491 -25.45 12.27 20.93
N HIS A 492 -26.42 11.95 20.07
CA HIS A 492 -27.65 11.26 20.49
C HIS A 492 -27.41 9.82 20.95
N PHE A 493 -26.31 9.20 20.53
CA PHE A 493 -25.97 7.82 20.86
C PHE A 493 -24.87 7.73 21.94
N SER A 494 -24.00 8.72 22.02
CA SER A 494 -22.85 8.70 22.93
C SER A 494 -22.29 10.10 23.16
N SER A 495 -21.89 10.42 24.39
CA SER A 495 -21.16 11.66 24.71
C SER A 495 -19.66 11.59 24.38
N TYR A 496 -19.12 10.40 24.04
CA TYR A 496 -17.71 10.24 23.65
C TYR A 496 -17.31 11.12 22.45
N VAL A 497 -18.29 11.55 21.65
CA VAL A 497 -18.11 12.44 20.49
C VAL A 497 -17.54 13.82 20.86
N ASP A 498 -17.64 14.21 22.13
CA ASP A 498 -17.15 15.48 22.65
C ASP A 498 -15.67 15.42 23.06
N MET A 499 -15.05 14.23 23.05
CA MET A 499 -13.60 14.07 23.24
C MET A 499 -12.80 14.37 21.97
N ALA A 500 -13.43 14.31 20.79
CA ALA A 500 -12.78 14.65 19.54
C ALA A 500 -12.61 16.18 19.42
N GLY A 501 -11.47 16.61 18.90
CA GLY A 501 -11.09 18.02 18.74
C GLY A 501 -11.98 18.82 17.80
N ASN A 502 -11.72 20.12 17.71
CA ASN A 502 -12.43 21.05 16.82
C ASN A 502 -11.47 21.73 15.84
N PHE A 503 -10.58 20.95 15.26
CA PHE A 503 -9.59 21.48 14.33
C PHE A 503 -10.27 21.93 13.04
N SER A 504 -9.80 23.06 12.52
CA SER A 504 -10.16 23.55 11.19
C SER A 504 -9.06 23.20 10.18
N PRO A 505 -9.41 22.71 8.98
CA PRO A 505 -8.42 22.40 7.96
C PRO A 505 -7.81 23.69 7.40
N GLY A 506 -6.55 23.61 6.99
CA GLY A 506 -5.92 24.62 6.13
C GLY A 506 -6.47 24.61 4.70
N ASP A 507 -6.04 25.61 3.93
CA ASP A 507 -6.42 25.81 2.52
C ASP A 507 -5.21 26.10 1.60
N ASP A 508 -3.99 25.86 2.10
CA ASP A 508 -2.74 26.08 1.35
C ASP A 508 -2.35 24.88 0.46
N ASN A 509 -1.22 25.01 -0.25
CA ASN A 509 -0.72 24.02 -1.21
C ASN A 509 0.31 23.03 -0.63
N GLY A 510 0.55 23.06 0.68
CA GLY A 510 1.51 22.21 1.37
C GLY A 510 2.97 22.63 1.21
N VAL A 511 3.28 23.85 0.77
CA VAL A 511 4.67 24.32 0.58
C VAL A 511 5.00 25.50 1.49
N VAL A 512 6.16 25.43 2.14
CA VAL A 512 6.78 26.56 2.84
C VAL A 512 8.21 26.79 2.33
N HIS A 513 8.70 28.02 2.38
CA HIS A 513 10.06 28.35 1.96
C HIS A 513 10.99 28.50 3.16
N VAL A 514 12.03 27.67 3.19
CA VAL A 514 13.07 27.71 4.23
C VAL A 514 14.34 28.31 3.67
N ARG A 515 14.88 29.33 4.33
CA ARG A 515 16.16 29.95 3.97
C ARG A 515 17.31 29.05 4.40
N SER A 516 18.10 28.55 3.46
CA SER A 516 19.29 27.76 3.78
C SER A 516 20.26 28.57 4.63
N GLY A 517 20.62 28.03 5.79
CA GLY A 517 21.65 28.61 6.67
C GLY A 517 23.07 28.61 6.08
N LYS A 518 23.31 27.97 4.94
CA LYS A 518 24.63 27.94 4.26
C LYS A 518 24.68 28.80 3.02
N THR A 519 23.65 28.73 2.17
CA THR A 519 23.64 29.38 0.85
C THR A 519 22.73 30.59 0.79
N ASN A 520 21.90 30.81 1.81
CA ASN A 520 20.86 31.83 1.86
C ASN A 520 19.76 31.68 0.78
N ALA A 521 19.80 30.58 0.00
CA ALA A 521 18.77 30.26 -0.98
C ALA A 521 17.47 29.84 -0.29
N LEU A 522 16.33 30.19 -0.88
CA LEU A 522 15.03 29.69 -0.43
C LEU A 522 14.80 28.28 -0.98
N ILE A 523 14.55 27.34 -0.09
CA ILE A 523 14.27 25.94 -0.39
C ILE A 523 12.76 25.73 -0.20
N PRO A 524 11.99 25.43 -1.27
CA PRO A 524 10.59 25.05 -1.15
C PRO A 524 10.49 23.64 -0.55
N VAL A 525 9.94 23.55 0.65
CA VAL A 525 9.75 22.32 1.41
C VAL A 525 8.27 21.95 1.39
N GLY A 526 7.97 20.74 0.90
CA GLY A 526 6.63 20.17 0.96
C GLY A 526 6.36 19.57 2.34
N VAL A 527 5.31 20.03 3.02
CA VAL A 527 4.92 19.58 4.36
C VAL A 527 3.68 18.71 4.24
N GLY A 528 3.73 17.49 4.77
CA GLY A 528 2.56 16.62 4.92
C GLY A 528 2.52 16.07 6.34
N THR A 529 1.67 16.64 7.18
CA THR A 529 1.69 16.42 8.62
C THR A 529 0.97 15.12 8.98
N CYS A 530 1.70 14.19 9.61
CA CYS A 530 1.15 12.97 10.22
C CYS A 530 0.20 12.16 9.31
N TYR A 531 -1.12 12.29 9.49
CA TYR A 531 -2.17 11.57 8.77
C TYR A 531 -2.18 11.88 7.27
N GLU A 532 -1.69 13.06 6.86
CA GLU A 532 -1.74 13.55 5.47
C GLU A 532 -0.93 12.68 4.50
N VAL A 533 0.11 11.98 4.96
CA VAL A 533 0.96 11.13 4.11
C VAL A 533 0.17 10.01 3.41
N ALA A 534 -0.96 9.59 4.00
CA ALA A 534 -1.84 8.58 3.42
C ALA A 534 -2.64 9.11 2.21
N PHE A 535 -2.77 10.42 2.05
CA PHE A 535 -3.61 11.06 1.04
C PHE A 535 -2.79 11.52 -0.16
N ASP A 536 -3.31 11.22 -1.36
CA ASP A 536 -2.60 11.51 -2.61
C ASP A 536 -2.41 13.02 -2.82
N GLY A 537 -3.43 13.81 -2.47
CA GLY A 537 -3.41 15.26 -2.70
C GLY A 537 -2.36 16.03 -1.89
N ALA A 538 -1.98 15.56 -0.70
CA ALA A 538 -1.05 16.29 0.18
C ALA A 538 0.29 16.57 -0.50
N PHE A 539 0.96 15.52 -0.99
CA PHE A 539 2.24 15.67 -1.68
C PHE A 539 2.11 15.98 -3.17
N GLN A 540 0.96 15.66 -3.79
CA GLN A 540 0.69 16.10 -5.16
C GLN A 540 0.67 17.63 -5.25
N HIS A 541 -0.13 18.29 -4.41
CA HIS A 541 -0.23 19.75 -4.40
C HIS A 541 1.11 20.40 -4.02
N ALA A 542 1.87 19.81 -3.08
CA ALA A 542 3.19 20.32 -2.72
C ALA A 542 4.17 20.31 -3.91
N VAL A 543 4.15 19.25 -4.73
CA VAL A 543 4.97 19.17 -5.96
C VAL A 543 4.46 20.11 -7.05
N GLU A 544 3.16 20.43 -7.08
CA GLU A 544 2.56 21.49 -7.90
C GLU A 544 2.98 22.88 -7.44
N GLY A 545 3.13 23.08 -6.14
CA GLY A 545 3.69 24.28 -5.52
C GLY A 545 5.22 24.41 -5.62
N GLY A 546 5.91 23.43 -6.22
CA GLY A 546 7.35 23.49 -6.47
C GLY A 546 8.25 22.89 -5.38
N ALA A 547 7.69 22.11 -4.44
CA ALA A 547 8.46 21.44 -3.40
C ALA A 547 9.65 20.64 -3.98
N GLN A 548 10.83 20.84 -3.37
CA GLN A 548 12.09 20.19 -3.76
C GLN A 548 12.53 19.08 -2.81
N ILE A 549 11.97 19.07 -1.60
CA ILE A 549 12.16 18.08 -0.54
C ILE A 549 10.86 17.99 0.25
N PHE A 550 10.59 16.85 0.89
CA PHE A 550 9.44 16.66 1.75
C PHE A 550 9.82 16.56 3.22
N THR A 551 8.92 17.02 4.08
CA THR A 551 8.91 16.75 5.51
C THR A 551 7.58 16.14 5.93
N VAL A 552 7.65 15.20 6.88
CA VAL A 552 6.50 14.57 7.53
C VAL A 552 6.68 14.73 9.04
N PRO A 553 6.28 15.89 9.60
CA PRO A 553 6.19 16.07 11.05
C PRO A 553 5.06 15.21 11.59
N THR A 554 5.29 14.47 12.67
CA THR A 554 4.31 13.51 13.20
C THR A 554 4.41 13.33 14.70
N ASN A 555 3.27 13.27 15.39
CA ASN A 555 3.19 12.96 16.81
C ASN A 555 2.62 11.55 16.99
N ASN A 556 3.51 10.61 17.33
CA ASN A 556 3.13 9.21 17.55
C ASN A 556 2.95 8.86 19.04
N ALA A 557 3.10 9.80 19.97
CA ALA A 557 3.17 9.51 21.41
C ALA A 557 1.94 8.78 21.94
N THR A 558 0.77 9.20 21.48
CA THR A 558 -0.52 8.66 21.90
C THR A 558 -0.77 7.24 21.41
N PHE A 559 0.00 6.76 20.43
CA PHE A 559 -0.15 5.43 19.85
C PHE A 559 0.82 4.41 20.43
N GLY A 560 1.66 4.80 21.40
CA GLY A 560 2.46 3.85 22.18
C GLY A 560 3.43 3.01 21.34
N PHE A 561 3.83 1.87 21.90
CA PHE A 561 4.71 0.89 21.25
C PHE A 561 3.93 0.01 20.25
N THR A 562 3.31 0.63 19.25
CA THR A 562 2.50 -0.05 18.23
C THR A 562 3.01 0.16 16.81
N ASP A 563 2.37 -0.55 15.86
CA ASP A 563 2.78 -0.58 14.46
C ASP A 563 2.56 0.74 13.70
N MET A 564 1.80 1.70 14.25
CA MET A 564 1.39 2.92 13.54
C MET A 564 2.58 3.67 12.92
N SER A 565 3.65 3.86 13.68
CA SER A 565 4.82 4.61 13.22
C SER A 565 5.52 3.91 12.04
N TYR A 566 5.58 2.58 12.04
CA TYR A 566 6.15 1.81 10.93
C TYR A 566 5.24 1.81 9.69
N GLN A 567 3.92 1.78 9.89
CA GLN A 567 2.93 1.89 8.81
C GLN A 567 3.00 3.27 8.15
N GLN A 568 3.09 4.35 8.94
CA GLN A 568 3.24 5.70 8.43
C GLN A 568 4.56 5.87 7.67
N LEU A 569 5.67 5.34 8.22
CA LEU A 569 6.97 5.35 7.54
C LEU A 569 6.93 4.63 6.19
N ALA A 570 6.19 3.53 6.08
CA ALA A 570 5.97 2.84 4.80
C ALA A 570 5.30 3.76 3.77
N MET A 571 4.28 4.51 4.17
CA MET A 571 3.59 5.47 3.31
C MET A 571 4.55 6.58 2.86
N SER A 572 5.34 7.13 3.78
CA SER A 572 6.36 8.14 3.46
C SER A 572 7.36 7.63 2.42
N ARG A 573 7.83 6.37 2.55
CA ARG A 573 8.72 5.74 1.56
C ARG A 573 8.11 5.68 0.18
N LEU A 574 6.82 5.36 0.09
CA LEU A 574 6.12 5.36 -1.20
C LEU A 574 6.03 6.77 -1.78
N ARG A 575 5.68 7.79 -0.98
CA ARG A 575 5.61 9.18 -1.45
C ARG A 575 6.94 9.71 -1.95
N SER A 576 8.05 9.35 -1.31
CA SER A 576 9.41 9.69 -1.79
C SER A 576 9.66 9.18 -3.20
N VAL A 577 9.26 7.92 -3.47
CA VAL A 577 9.40 7.29 -4.79
C VAL A 577 8.44 7.90 -5.80
N GLU A 578 7.18 8.05 -5.42
CA GLU A 578 6.10 8.56 -6.28
C GLU A 578 6.43 9.91 -6.89
N TYR A 579 7.00 10.82 -6.10
CA TYR A 579 7.29 12.19 -6.52
C TYR A 579 8.78 12.48 -6.75
N ASP A 580 9.65 11.48 -6.61
CA ASP A 580 11.10 11.64 -6.75
C ASP A 580 11.67 12.73 -5.82
N ARG A 581 11.35 12.62 -4.53
CA ARG A 581 11.76 13.57 -3.50
C ARG A 581 12.40 12.85 -2.33
N ALA A 582 13.46 13.43 -1.77
CA ALA A 582 13.91 13.05 -0.45
C ALA A 582 12.82 13.43 0.57
N THR A 583 12.65 12.62 1.60
CA THR A 583 11.64 12.84 2.63
C THR A 583 12.25 12.69 4.01
N VAL A 584 11.94 13.64 4.86
CA VAL A 584 12.40 13.70 6.25
C VAL A 584 11.18 13.46 7.14
N VAL A 585 11.19 12.37 7.92
CA VAL A 585 10.15 12.09 8.90
C VAL A 585 10.65 12.55 10.26
N ALA A 586 9.96 13.49 10.88
CA ALA A 586 10.27 14.03 12.19
C ALA A 586 9.18 13.61 13.17
N ALA A 587 9.49 12.64 14.02
CA ALA A 587 8.55 12.06 14.96
C ALA A 587 8.83 12.51 16.40
N THR A 588 7.79 12.84 17.18
CA THR A 588 7.93 13.23 18.60
C THR A 588 8.52 12.08 19.42
N SER A 589 7.94 10.89 19.31
CA SER A 589 8.37 9.67 19.99
C SER A 589 8.26 8.42 19.10
N GLY A 590 7.88 8.58 17.83
CA GLY A 590 7.89 7.51 16.85
C GLY A 590 9.27 7.34 16.20
N VAL A 591 9.29 6.69 15.04
CA VAL A 591 10.48 6.54 14.20
C VAL A 591 10.66 7.80 13.37
N SER A 592 11.60 8.66 13.76
CA SER A 592 12.16 9.65 12.85
C SER A 592 13.03 8.94 11.81
N ALA A 593 13.04 9.41 10.57
CA ALA A 593 13.75 8.75 9.49
C ALA A 593 14.15 9.69 8.36
N ILE A 594 15.24 9.34 7.69
CA ILE A 594 15.68 9.96 6.44
C ILE A 594 15.42 8.99 5.30
N ILE A 595 14.60 9.42 4.34
CA ILE A 595 14.19 8.63 3.18
C ILE A 595 14.73 9.29 1.92
N ARG A 596 15.39 8.50 1.08
CA ARG A 596 15.94 8.95 -0.19
C ARG A 596 14.86 8.93 -1.30
N PRO A 597 15.07 9.61 -2.45
CA PRO A 597 14.09 9.61 -3.56
C PRO A 597 13.77 8.22 -4.16
N ASP A 598 14.58 7.21 -3.87
CA ASP A 598 14.35 5.81 -4.22
C ASP A 598 13.55 5.05 -3.14
N GLY A 599 13.09 5.70 -2.08
CA GLY A 599 12.33 5.08 -0.99
C GLY A 599 13.17 4.28 0.00
N ARG A 600 14.51 4.30 -0.11
CA ARG A 600 15.41 3.70 0.88
C ARG A 600 15.48 4.59 2.12
N VAL A 601 15.30 3.97 3.29
CA VAL A 601 15.57 4.62 4.58
C VAL A 601 17.07 4.56 4.83
N SER A 602 17.76 5.70 4.81
CA SER A 602 19.20 5.75 5.05
C SER A 602 19.54 5.81 6.53
N GLU A 603 18.72 6.48 7.34
CA GLU A 603 18.90 6.65 8.78
C GLU A 603 17.53 6.63 9.48
N ARG A 604 17.47 6.14 10.72
CA ARG A 604 16.27 6.18 11.55
C ARG A 604 16.58 6.12 13.04
N THR A 605 15.70 6.69 13.86
CA THR A 605 15.75 6.58 15.33
C THR A 605 15.02 5.32 15.82
N GLN A 606 15.14 5.05 17.12
CA GLN A 606 14.21 4.17 17.83
C GLN A 606 12.99 4.97 18.30
N ILE A 607 11.89 4.26 18.58
CA ILE A 607 10.71 4.85 19.22
C ILE A 607 10.98 5.13 20.70
N PHE A 608 10.34 6.15 21.26
CA PHE A 608 10.44 6.58 22.66
C PHE A 608 11.86 6.85 23.16
N THR A 609 12.75 7.31 22.27
CA THR A 609 14.09 7.80 22.60
C THR A 609 14.25 9.24 22.17
N GLU A 610 15.10 10.01 22.85
CA GLU A 610 15.63 11.25 22.26
C GLU A 610 16.59 10.89 21.11
N GLY A 611 16.59 11.65 20.03
CA GLY A 611 17.48 11.41 18.90
C GLY A 611 17.63 12.59 17.96
N ILE A 612 18.79 12.68 17.31
CA ILE A 612 19.05 13.65 16.26
C ILE A 612 19.52 12.90 15.02
N LEU A 613 18.85 13.10 13.89
CA LEU A 613 19.30 12.60 12.58
C LEU A 613 19.88 13.74 11.78
N HIS A 614 20.89 13.46 10.96
CA HIS A 614 21.57 14.49 10.21
C HIS A 614 22.01 13.97 8.84
N ALA A 615 21.37 14.44 7.78
CA ALA A 615 21.62 13.94 6.44
C ALA A 615 21.76 15.05 5.40
N GLN A 616 22.71 14.85 4.48
CA GLN A 616 22.76 15.60 3.23
C GLN A 616 21.83 14.91 2.23
N LEU A 617 20.89 15.65 1.64
CA LEU A 617 19.80 15.16 0.80
C LEU A 617 19.77 15.92 -0.53
N PRO A 618 19.44 15.26 -1.64
CA PRO A 618 19.29 15.95 -2.92
C PRO A 618 18.00 16.76 -2.94
N LEU A 619 18.10 18.02 -3.37
CA LEU A 619 16.96 18.80 -3.84
C LEU A 619 16.66 18.37 -5.28
N ARG A 620 15.39 18.04 -5.56
CA ARG A 620 14.96 17.66 -6.91
C ARG A 620 13.76 18.51 -7.33
N SER A 621 13.75 18.99 -8.56
CA SER A 621 12.57 19.63 -9.19
C SER A 621 11.94 18.76 -10.28
N THR A 622 12.44 17.54 -10.44
CA THR A 622 11.91 16.55 -11.39
C THR A 622 10.44 16.26 -11.12
N ARG A 623 9.69 15.95 -12.17
CA ARG A 623 8.30 15.52 -12.07
C ARG A 623 8.14 14.15 -12.68
N THR A 624 7.65 13.21 -11.87
CA THR A 624 7.39 11.83 -12.30
C THR A 624 6.14 11.78 -13.17
N ILE A 625 5.91 10.67 -13.88
CA ILE A 625 4.66 10.48 -14.64
C ILE A 625 3.46 10.51 -13.69
N ALA A 626 3.60 9.95 -12.49
CA ALA A 626 2.57 9.96 -11.46
C ALA A 626 2.18 11.38 -11.05
N SER A 627 3.15 12.31 -10.94
CA SER A 627 2.85 13.71 -10.57
C SER A 627 1.90 14.44 -11.52
N TYR A 628 1.72 13.94 -12.75
CA TYR A 628 0.78 14.49 -13.73
C TYR A 628 -0.46 13.63 -13.93
N SER A 629 -0.35 12.32 -13.74
CA SER A 629 -1.30 11.37 -14.30
C SER A 629 -1.87 10.34 -13.31
N ALA A 630 -1.34 10.26 -12.08
CA ALA A 630 -1.79 9.25 -11.10
C ALA A 630 -3.30 9.30 -10.86
N THR A 631 -3.86 10.49 -10.64
CA THR A 631 -5.31 10.70 -10.45
C THR A 631 -6.12 10.24 -11.67
N ILE A 632 -5.67 10.59 -12.88
CA ILE A 632 -6.36 10.20 -14.13
C ILE A 632 -6.29 8.69 -14.34
N ILE A 633 -5.13 8.08 -14.09
CA ILE A 633 -4.93 6.63 -14.15
C ILE A 633 -5.86 5.94 -13.17
N GLU A 634 -5.91 6.38 -11.91
CA GLU A 634 -6.78 5.81 -10.88
C GLU A 634 -8.25 5.89 -11.28
N TRP A 635 -8.73 7.06 -11.70
CA TRP A 635 -10.13 7.24 -12.12
C TRP A 635 -10.48 6.41 -13.35
N THR A 636 -9.58 6.33 -14.34
CA THR A 636 -9.78 5.52 -15.54
C THR A 636 -9.88 4.04 -15.19
N LEU A 637 -9.00 3.54 -14.34
CA LEU A 637 -9.00 2.14 -13.89
C LEU A 637 -10.22 1.84 -13.01
N CYS A 638 -10.63 2.75 -12.13
CA CYS A 638 -11.87 2.62 -11.35
C CYS A 638 -13.10 2.56 -12.25
N GLY A 639 -13.22 3.49 -13.21
CA GLY A 639 -14.30 3.53 -14.18
C GLY A 639 -14.37 2.26 -15.02
N LEU A 640 -13.21 1.75 -15.47
CA LEU A 640 -13.11 0.47 -16.18
C LEU A 640 -13.62 -0.69 -15.31
N GLY A 641 -13.22 -0.75 -14.04
CA GLY A 641 -13.68 -1.77 -13.09
C GLY A 641 -15.19 -1.78 -12.92
N VAL A 642 -15.80 -0.60 -12.73
CA VAL A 642 -17.25 -0.44 -12.62
C VAL A 642 -17.96 -0.89 -13.90
N VAL A 643 -17.50 -0.44 -15.07
CA VAL A 643 -18.10 -0.79 -16.37
C VAL A 643 -18.04 -2.31 -16.62
N VAL A 644 -16.89 -2.93 -16.36
CA VAL A 644 -16.69 -4.38 -16.57
C VAL A 644 -17.54 -5.19 -15.57
N ALA A 645 -17.62 -4.77 -14.30
CA ALA A 645 -18.46 -5.41 -13.29
C ALA A 645 -19.97 -5.32 -13.61
N LEU A 646 -20.45 -4.14 -14.03
CA LEU A 646 -21.83 -3.94 -14.47
C LEU A 646 -22.15 -4.77 -15.72
N GLY A 647 -21.26 -4.78 -16.71
CA GLY A 647 -21.38 -5.62 -17.91
C GLY A 647 -21.48 -7.11 -17.56
N ALA A 648 -20.67 -7.58 -16.61
CA ALA A 648 -20.72 -8.96 -16.11
C ALA A 648 -22.07 -9.28 -15.44
N ALA A 649 -22.59 -8.37 -14.61
CA ALA A 649 -23.89 -8.54 -13.94
C ALA A 649 -25.07 -8.54 -14.95
N ILE A 650 -25.07 -7.62 -15.92
CA ILE A 650 -26.11 -7.53 -16.97
C ILE A 650 -26.10 -8.76 -17.87
N SER A 651 -24.91 -9.26 -18.25
CA SER A 651 -24.78 -10.45 -19.10
C SER A 651 -25.44 -11.70 -18.50
N GLN A 652 -25.57 -11.74 -17.17
CA GLN A 652 -26.17 -12.84 -16.42
C GLN A 652 -27.69 -12.72 -16.24
N ARG A 653 -28.27 -11.53 -16.47
CA ARG A 653 -29.72 -11.30 -16.40
C ARG A 653 -30.46 -11.68 -17.68
N LYS A 654 -29.77 -11.82 -18.83
CA LYS A 654 -30.43 -12.22 -20.08
C LYS A 654 -30.90 -13.67 -19.97
N PRO A 655 -32.23 -13.96 -20.01
CA PRO A 655 -32.70 -15.34 -20.00
C PRO A 655 -32.14 -16.06 -21.22
N GLN A 656 -31.58 -17.25 -21.00
CA GLN A 656 -31.29 -18.15 -22.11
C GLN A 656 -32.62 -18.39 -22.83
N ARG A 657 -32.81 -17.79 -24.02
CA ARG A 657 -33.86 -18.22 -24.93
C ARG A 657 -33.61 -19.69 -25.18
N VAL A 658 -34.38 -20.54 -24.52
CA VAL A 658 -34.49 -21.97 -24.84
C VAL A 658 -35.02 -21.99 -26.27
N LYS A 659 -34.13 -22.20 -27.24
CA LYS A 659 -34.56 -22.66 -28.55
C LYS A 659 -35.06 -24.08 -28.32
N SER A 660 -36.36 -24.24 -28.11
CA SER A 660 -37.03 -25.52 -28.25
C SER A 660 -36.73 -26.00 -29.67
N LYS A 661 -35.96 -27.08 -29.78
CA LYS A 661 -35.86 -27.85 -31.02
C LYS A 661 -37.03 -28.81 -31.10
#